data_AF-U1RT77-F1
#
_entry.id   AF-U1RT77-F1
#
_cell.length_a   1.000
_cell.length_b   1.000
_cell.length_c   1.000
_cell.angle_alpha   90.00
_cell.angle_beta   90.00
_cell.angle_gamma   90.00
#
_symmetry.space_group_name_H-M   'P 1'
#
loop_
_entity.id
_entity.type
_entity.pdbx_description
1 polymer ?
#
loop_
_entity_poly.entity_id
_entity_poly.type
_entity_poly.pdbx_seq_one_letter_code
_entity_poly.pdbx_strand_id
1 'polypeptide(L)'
;MPNREDLRALVVGSADDPGGTWLAIDVQQVTESDGNWKTALFLGAEYVHDWEWDVCVDVGGLRSRTPDRVLPPGGHIERVLAPAYAELPEDFTPLQLIKARHGVVPYQQRAEMRQLRAWAMTVPSDSRTGRNGRNADISVAVVTGAGGSGKTRMAAQLCDDLSKIGWYTGFLPSTTEVTDEELAALAAVTTELLVVVDYAEEARRGLIARVVRKLRARESATRIVLTARGADAWWEEFREEAEQDGTVLSNTLSLSIRGKQQVERDPWFFGRMYRRAVQRFSHDLNGVVPTDVEVPDYLGDTALDVVLRAWLAVCGDNDRAQEAMPTREELYDKVLSIEFARWRKEPKLGRISRDHLRRAAATLSLLAPKRDTDEIDDVLSRLPEWSQEHLLRSRFAELLVQSLLRDDGAEAVSLRPDPVAEHLILEVFGKNPDLLDRVLPQGPVQLPGLDDPDAEDSVVTRALEMGQQVRNACVTLTRASSLDREVALRLARRALRERPFLWKEALDVALAQGGPLAPALEALIESGATLPLGEIDDAIPAGHPALAGAALAATRRLATSAERSPEEQAHWANNLSIRLSDVGERAAALVAACVAVELYRGLAEASPAAYAPNLAASLNNLANRLSEVGERNEALEAAREAVRLRRALAEASPVAYTPNLATSLNNLANRLSEVGERNEALEAAREAVRLRRALAEASPAAYTPNLAASLNNLANRLSAVGERNEALEAAREAVRLRRVLAEASPAAYAPNLAMSLNNLANRFSAVGNRNAALEAAREAVELYRGLAEAS
;
A
#
# COMPACT_ATOMS: atom_id res chain seq x y z
N MET A 1 -14.77 -22.61 -41.61
CA MET A 1 -13.81 -21.97 -40.69
C MET A 1 -13.52 -22.92 -39.54
N PRO A 2 -12.26 -23.06 -39.08
CA PRO A 2 -11.97 -23.92 -37.93
C PRO A 2 -12.67 -23.37 -36.67
N ASN A 3 -12.96 -24.25 -35.71
CA ASN A 3 -13.60 -23.86 -34.47
C ASN A 3 -12.67 -22.95 -33.64
N ARG A 4 -13.27 -22.08 -32.83
CA ARG A 4 -12.55 -21.06 -32.04
C ARG A 4 -11.54 -21.64 -31.03
N GLU A 5 -11.69 -22.92 -30.67
CA GLU A 5 -10.77 -23.66 -29.80
C GLU A 5 -9.50 -24.13 -30.52
N ASP A 6 -9.57 -24.48 -31.81
CA ASP A 6 -8.41 -24.94 -32.60
C ASP A 6 -7.39 -23.82 -32.86
N LEU A 7 -7.83 -22.56 -32.91
CA LEU A 7 -6.95 -21.40 -33.13
C LEU A 7 -6.12 -21.02 -31.90
N ARG A 8 -6.56 -21.37 -30.68
CA ARG A 8 -5.82 -21.07 -29.44
C ARG A 8 -4.53 -21.89 -29.31
N ALA A 9 -4.46 -23.06 -29.94
CA ALA A 9 -3.27 -23.90 -29.97
C ALA A 9 -2.20 -23.41 -30.97
N LEU A 10 -2.56 -22.46 -31.85
CA LEU A 10 -1.71 -21.95 -32.94
C LEU A 10 -1.09 -20.58 -32.63
N VAL A 11 -1.36 -20.07 -31.42
CA VAL A 11 -0.93 -18.75 -30.92
C VAL A 11 0.15 -18.96 -29.88
N VAL A 12 1.36 -18.46 -30.15
CA VAL A 12 2.47 -18.51 -29.19
C VAL A 12 2.76 -17.10 -28.68
N GLY A 13 2.76 -16.95 -27.35
CA GLY A 13 3.19 -15.73 -26.69
C GLY A 13 4.71 -15.68 -26.66
N SER A 14 5.30 -14.65 -27.27
CA SER A 14 6.74 -14.37 -27.13
C SER A 14 6.98 -13.50 -25.89
N ALA A 15 8.03 -13.81 -25.13
CA ALA A 15 8.41 -13.06 -23.94
C ALA A 15 8.90 -11.63 -24.24
N ASP A 16 9.28 -11.35 -25.50
CA ASP A 16 9.89 -10.09 -25.92
C ASP A 16 8.97 -9.20 -26.78
N ASP A 17 7.69 -9.56 -26.93
CA ASP A 17 6.72 -8.76 -27.69
C ASP A 17 5.74 -8.00 -26.76
N PRO A 18 5.66 -6.65 -26.83
CA PRO A 18 4.71 -5.84 -26.05
C PRO A 18 3.22 -6.09 -26.36
N GLY A 19 2.87 -6.58 -27.56
CA GLY A 19 1.46 -6.77 -27.98
C GLY A 19 0.90 -8.18 -27.82
N GLY A 20 1.76 -9.20 -27.90
CA GLY A 20 1.46 -10.60 -27.59
C GLY A 20 0.39 -11.27 -28.44
N THR A 21 0.78 -11.84 -29.59
CA THR A 21 0.29 -13.11 -30.18
C THR A 21 1.00 -13.29 -31.52
N TRP A 22 1.95 -14.22 -31.61
CA TRP A 22 2.54 -14.60 -32.89
C TRP A 22 1.73 -15.74 -33.48
N LEU A 23 1.40 -15.62 -34.77
CA LEU A 23 0.79 -16.68 -35.55
C LEU A 23 1.87 -17.23 -36.50
N ALA A 24 2.30 -18.45 -36.29
CA ALA A 24 3.26 -19.07 -37.20
C ALA A 24 2.52 -19.62 -38.42
N ILE A 25 2.98 -19.24 -39.60
CA ILE A 25 2.38 -19.63 -40.88
C ILE A 25 3.51 -20.13 -41.77
N ASP A 26 3.38 -21.35 -42.28
CA ASP A 26 4.26 -21.81 -43.35
C ASP A 26 3.91 -21.07 -44.65
N VAL A 27 4.72 -20.07 -44.98
CA VAL A 27 4.47 -19.16 -46.11
C VAL A 27 4.52 -19.89 -47.45
N GLN A 28 5.30 -20.99 -47.56
CA GLN A 28 5.41 -21.76 -48.80
C GLN A 28 4.07 -22.42 -49.19
N GLN A 29 3.27 -22.80 -48.20
CA GLN A 29 1.98 -23.46 -48.39
C GLN A 29 0.85 -22.51 -48.83
N VAL A 30 1.08 -21.20 -48.79
CA VAL A 30 0.06 -20.17 -49.09
C VAL A 30 0.43 -19.27 -50.27
N THR A 31 1.64 -19.42 -50.82
CA THR A 31 2.08 -18.75 -52.04
C THR A 31 1.65 -19.44 -53.33
N GLU A 32 1.10 -20.66 -53.27
CA GLU A 32 0.57 -21.38 -54.42
C GLU A 32 -0.95 -21.12 -54.61
N SER A 33 -1.44 -21.12 -55.86
CA SER A 33 -2.81 -20.72 -56.22
C SER A 33 -3.92 -21.56 -55.56
N ASP A 34 -3.57 -22.74 -55.04
CA ASP A 34 -4.48 -23.71 -54.41
C ASP A 34 -4.19 -23.88 -52.90
N GLY A 35 -3.46 -22.95 -52.30
CA GLY A 35 -2.94 -23.03 -50.93
C GLY A 35 -4.02 -23.24 -49.85
N ASN A 36 -3.83 -24.26 -49.01
CA ASN A 36 -4.73 -24.58 -47.91
C ASN A 36 -4.25 -23.90 -46.61
N TRP A 37 -4.85 -22.76 -46.28
CA TRP A 37 -4.58 -22.00 -45.06
C TRP A 37 -4.65 -22.84 -43.78
N LYS A 38 -5.49 -23.89 -43.72
CA LYS A 38 -5.58 -24.76 -42.54
C LYS A 38 -4.31 -25.60 -42.37
N THR A 39 -3.74 -26.07 -43.48
CA THR A 39 -2.49 -26.84 -43.49
C THR A 39 -1.29 -25.94 -43.19
N ALA A 40 -1.25 -24.74 -43.79
CA ALA A 40 -0.19 -23.75 -43.55
C ALA A 40 -0.10 -23.31 -42.07
N LEU A 41 -1.25 -23.15 -41.42
CA LEU A 41 -1.34 -22.81 -40.00
C LEU A 41 -0.95 -23.98 -39.09
N PHE A 42 -1.40 -25.21 -39.40
CA PHE A 42 -1.06 -26.40 -38.62
C PHE A 42 0.44 -26.69 -38.66
N LEU A 43 1.05 -26.68 -39.85
CA LEU A 43 2.49 -26.90 -40.02
C LEU A 43 3.32 -25.77 -39.39
N GLY A 44 2.87 -24.51 -39.52
CA GLY A 44 3.51 -23.38 -38.85
C GLY A 44 3.57 -23.54 -37.33
N ALA A 45 2.50 -24.03 -36.70
CA ALA A 45 2.48 -24.25 -35.25
C ALA A 45 3.28 -25.47 -34.78
N GLU A 46 3.35 -26.55 -35.56
CA GLU A 46 4.21 -27.71 -35.28
C GLU A 46 5.70 -27.30 -35.34
N TYR A 47 6.06 -26.45 -36.30
CA TYR A 47 7.43 -25.93 -36.49
C TYR A 47 7.91 -25.02 -35.33
N VAL A 48 6.99 -24.38 -34.60
CA VAL A 48 7.31 -23.48 -33.47
C VAL A 48 7.80 -24.23 -32.22
N HIS A 49 7.49 -25.52 -32.09
CA HIS A 49 7.85 -26.29 -30.89
C HIS A 49 9.29 -26.83 -30.92
N ASP A 50 9.96 -26.90 -32.08
CA ASP A 50 11.16 -27.73 -32.23
C ASP A 50 12.50 -26.95 -32.45
N TRP A 51 12.52 -25.62 -32.71
CA TRP A 51 13.76 -24.90 -33.11
C TRP A 51 13.99 -23.51 -32.45
N GLU A 52 15.28 -23.09 -32.34
CA GLU A 52 15.73 -21.71 -32.03
C GLU A 52 15.73 -20.83 -33.30
N TRP A 53 15.40 -19.53 -33.18
CA TRP A 53 14.79 -18.70 -34.25
C TRP A 53 15.72 -17.74 -35.02
N ASP A 54 15.45 -17.55 -36.33
CA ASP A 54 16.06 -16.49 -37.19
C ASP A 54 15.05 -15.45 -37.78
N VAL A 55 13.75 -15.73 -37.97
CA VAL A 55 12.74 -14.75 -38.47
C VAL A 55 11.32 -15.00 -37.92
N CYS A 56 10.64 -13.96 -37.44
CA CYS A 56 9.24 -13.97 -37.01
C CYS A 56 8.39 -12.93 -37.78
N VAL A 57 7.14 -13.25 -38.12
CA VAL A 57 6.19 -12.33 -38.82
C VAL A 57 5.11 -11.84 -37.85
N ASP A 58 5.08 -10.53 -37.64
CA ASP A 58 4.13 -9.81 -36.78
C ASP A 58 2.78 -9.61 -37.50
N VAL A 59 1.69 -10.12 -36.92
CA VAL A 59 0.33 -10.03 -37.47
C VAL A 59 -0.49 -8.85 -36.93
N GLY A 60 0.12 -7.94 -36.16
CA GLY A 60 -0.28 -6.52 -36.08
C GLY A 60 -1.68 -6.18 -35.54
N GLY A 61 -2.46 -7.14 -35.04
CA GLY A 61 -3.88 -6.94 -34.69
C GLY A 61 -4.15 -5.85 -33.62
N LEU A 62 -3.15 -5.51 -32.80
CA LEU A 62 -3.20 -4.41 -31.82
C LEU A 62 -2.38 -3.17 -32.22
N ARG A 63 -1.46 -3.31 -33.20
CA ARG A 63 -0.50 -2.26 -33.61
C ARG A 63 -1.04 -1.32 -34.69
N SER A 64 -2.24 -1.58 -35.22
CA SER A 64 -2.85 -0.76 -36.28
C SER A 64 -3.56 0.50 -35.77
N ARG A 65 -3.49 0.81 -34.47
CA ARG A 65 -4.14 1.98 -33.88
C ARG A 65 -3.21 3.18 -33.97
N THR A 66 -3.60 4.19 -34.75
CA THR A 66 -2.96 5.51 -34.69
C THR A 66 -3.23 6.13 -33.32
N PRO A 67 -2.19 6.43 -32.51
CA PRO A 67 -2.39 7.12 -31.24
C PRO A 67 -3.02 8.49 -31.47
N ASP A 68 -3.77 8.99 -30.48
CA ASP A 68 -4.26 10.37 -30.46
C ASP A 68 -3.05 11.31 -30.35
N ARG A 69 -2.46 11.66 -31.49
CA ARG A 69 -1.36 12.65 -31.57
C ARG A 69 -1.87 14.08 -31.51
N VAL A 70 -3.18 14.29 -31.71
CA VAL A 70 -3.83 15.60 -31.63
C VAL A 70 -4.56 15.66 -30.30
N LEU A 71 -3.87 16.22 -29.30
CA LEU A 71 -4.39 16.42 -27.96
C LEU A 71 -5.49 17.50 -27.97
N PRO A 72 -6.52 17.41 -27.11
CA PRO A 72 -7.55 18.43 -27.00
C PRO A 72 -6.93 19.82 -26.73
N PRO A 73 -7.33 20.89 -27.44
CA PRO A 73 -6.75 22.21 -27.23
C PRO A 73 -7.10 22.77 -25.85
N GLY A 74 -6.12 23.41 -25.19
CA GLY A 74 -6.31 24.19 -23.95
C GLY A 74 -5.96 23.49 -22.64
N GLY A 75 -5.72 22.17 -22.62
CA GLY A 75 -5.60 21.41 -21.38
C GLY A 75 -4.19 21.05 -20.88
N HIS A 76 -3.13 21.44 -21.61
CA HIS A 76 -1.73 21.13 -21.29
C HIS A 76 -1.47 19.68 -20.83
N ILE A 77 -2.15 18.72 -21.44
CA ILE A 77 -2.15 17.31 -21.02
C ILE A 77 -0.76 16.67 -21.03
N GLU A 78 0.14 17.15 -21.90
CA GLU A 78 1.57 16.84 -21.94
C GLU A 78 2.35 17.26 -20.67
N ARG A 79 1.78 18.16 -19.86
CA ARG A 79 2.30 18.55 -18.55
C ARG A 79 1.72 17.73 -17.41
N VAL A 80 0.66 16.97 -17.65
CA VAL A 80 -0.07 16.21 -16.62
C VAL A 80 0.53 14.82 -16.42
N LEU A 81 0.86 14.12 -17.50
CA LEU A 81 1.51 12.81 -17.45
C LEU A 81 2.95 12.90 -17.96
N ALA A 82 3.91 12.65 -17.07
CA ALA A 82 5.31 12.53 -17.44
C ALA A 82 5.54 11.24 -18.26
N PRO A 83 6.47 11.24 -19.23
CA PRO A 83 6.71 10.09 -20.09
C PRO A 83 7.21 8.87 -19.31
N ALA A 84 7.01 7.68 -19.87
CA ALA A 84 7.45 6.41 -19.31
C ALA A 84 8.96 6.42 -18.97
N TYR A 85 9.75 6.78 -19.99
CA TYR A 85 11.18 7.01 -19.88
C TYR A 85 11.49 8.47 -20.18
N ALA A 86 12.33 9.08 -19.34
CA ALA A 86 12.78 10.45 -19.49
C ALA A 86 14.19 10.49 -20.10
N GLU A 87 14.47 11.51 -20.89
CA GLU A 87 15.77 11.68 -21.54
C GLU A 87 16.87 11.88 -20.50
N LEU A 88 18.01 11.21 -20.69
CA LEU A 88 19.17 11.39 -19.83
C LEU A 88 19.83 12.74 -20.16
N PRO A 89 20.05 13.64 -19.18
CA PRO A 89 20.75 14.91 -19.42
C PRO A 89 22.17 14.69 -19.93
N GLU A 90 22.70 15.58 -20.78
CA GLU A 90 24.07 15.45 -21.31
C GLU A 90 25.15 15.50 -20.20
N ASP A 91 24.88 16.23 -19.11
CA ASP A 91 25.77 16.44 -17.97
C ASP A 91 25.44 15.56 -16.75
N PHE A 92 24.88 14.37 -16.98
CA PHE A 92 24.39 13.49 -15.92
C PHE A 92 25.43 13.12 -14.84
N THR A 93 24.94 12.90 -13.62
CA THR A 93 25.69 12.27 -12.54
C THR A 93 25.54 10.75 -12.56
N PRO A 94 26.49 9.99 -11.95
CA PRO A 94 26.36 8.55 -11.77
C PRO A 94 24.99 8.06 -11.31
N LEU A 95 24.44 8.70 -10.27
CA LEU A 95 23.16 8.30 -9.73
C LEU A 95 21.99 8.62 -10.65
N GLN A 96 22.06 9.70 -11.43
CA GLN A 96 21.08 9.97 -12.49
C GLN A 96 21.09 8.86 -13.53
N LEU A 97 22.26 8.44 -14.03
CA LEU A 97 22.38 7.35 -15.01
C LEU A 97 21.67 6.06 -14.56
N ILE A 98 21.69 5.75 -13.26
CA ILE A 98 21.17 4.50 -12.70
C ILE A 98 19.65 4.52 -12.50
N LYS A 99 19.00 5.70 -12.49
CA LYS A 99 17.57 5.83 -12.20
C LYS A 99 16.70 4.95 -13.12
N ALA A 100 15.61 4.46 -12.54
CA ALA A 100 14.67 3.58 -13.23
C ALA A 100 14.16 4.17 -14.56
N ARG A 101 13.78 5.45 -14.52
CA ARG A 101 13.10 6.17 -15.61
C ARG A 101 14.00 6.70 -16.72
N HIS A 102 15.33 6.63 -16.62
CA HIS A 102 16.18 6.94 -17.80
C HIS A 102 16.37 5.73 -18.73
N GLY A 103 15.88 4.55 -18.34
CA GLY A 103 15.87 3.38 -19.23
C GLY A 103 17.25 2.88 -19.67
N VAL A 104 18.34 3.33 -19.04
CA VAL A 104 19.72 3.00 -19.44
C VAL A 104 19.91 1.49 -19.45
N VAL A 105 19.59 0.79 -18.36
CA VAL A 105 19.62 -0.67 -18.32
C VAL A 105 18.26 -1.22 -18.80
N PRO A 106 18.23 -2.09 -19.84
CA PRO A 106 17.00 -2.68 -20.34
C PRO A 106 16.22 -3.43 -19.26
N TYR A 107 14.89 -3.41 -19.37
CA TYR A 107 14.04 -4.16 -18.44
C TYR A 107 14.31 -5.67 -18.53
N GLN A 108 14.49 -6.31 -17.38
CA GLN A 108 14.61 -7.76 -17.28
C GLN A 108 13.23 -8.36 -17.04
N GLN A 109 12.75 -9.19 -17.97
CA GLN A 109 11.43 -9.82 -17.91
C GLN A 109 11.22 -10.64 -16.63
N ARG A 110 9.99 -10.56 -16.09
CA ARG A 110 9.56 -11.21 -14.83
C ARG A 110 8.16 -11.77 -14.96
N ALA A 111 7.75 -12.64 -14.03
CA ALA A 111 6.42 -13.26 -14.06
C ALA A 111 5.31 -12.23 -13.79
N GLU A 112 5.56 -11.27 -12.91
CA GLU A 112 4.63 -10.22 -12.50
C GLU A 112 4.26 -9.30 -13.68
N MET A 113 5.23 -8.99 -14.56
CA MET A 113 4.98 -8.20 -15.77
C MET A 113 3.94 -8.86 -16.69
N ARG A 114 3.98 -10.18 -16.84
CA ARG A 114 3.01 -10.91 -17.67
C ARG A 114 1.59 -10.77 -17.11
N GLN A 115 1.45 -10.84 -15.79
CA GLN A 115 0.15 -10.65 -15.12
C GLN A 115 -0.34 -9.21 -15.30
N LEU A 116 0.53 -8.22 -15.11
CA LEU A 116 0.19 -6.81 -15.25
C LEU A 116 -0.20 -6.45 -16.69
N ARG A 117 0.49 -6.99 -17.70
CA ARG A 117 0.11 -6.82 -19.12
C ARG A 117 -1.25 -7.48 -19.42
N ALA A 118 -1.46 -8.72 -18.96
CA ALA A 118 -2.72 -9.41 -19.17
C ALA A 118 -3.90 -8.66 -18.53
N TRP A 119 -3.69 -8.14 -17.32
CA TRP A 119 -4.65 -7.29 -16.63
C TRP A 119 -4.97 -6.02 -17.41
N ALA A 120 -3.96 -5.28 -17.88
CA ALA A 120 -4.16 -4.05 -18.64
C ALA A 120 -5.00 -4.30 -19.90
N MET A 121 -4.77 -5.43 -20.57
CA MET A 121 -5.44 -5.82 -21.81
C MET A 121 -6.77 -6.55 -21.62
N THR A 122 -7.23 -6.74 -20.39
CA THR A 122 -8.51 -7.42 -20.13
C THR A 122 -9.68 -6.55 -20.63
N VAL A 123 -10.60 -7.16 -21.39
CA VAL A 123 -11.83 -6.52 -21.89
C VAL A 123 -12.99 -6.90 -20.95
N PRO A 124 -13.81 -5.95 -20.46
CA PRO A 124 -14.93 -6.26 -19.58
C PRO A 124 -15.95 -7.19 -20.23
N SER A 125 -16.37 -8.23 -19.50
CA SER A 125 -17.29 -9.28 -19.97
C SER A 125 -18.70 -8.79 -20.31
N ASP A 126 -19.12 -7.64 -19.76
CA ASP A 126 -20.50 -7.13 -19.86
C ASP A 126 -20.75 -6.15 -21.03
N SER A 127 -19.75 -5.95 -21.90
CA SER A 127 -19.90 -5.12 -23.11
C SER A 127 -20.90 -5.66 -24.15
N ARG A 128 -21.56 -6.81 -23.91
CA ARG A 128 -22.58 -7.39 -24.81
C ARG A 128 -24.03 -7.03 -24.47
N THR A 129 -24.33 -6.38 -23.35
CA THR A 129 -25.72 -6.01 -23.02
C THR A 129 -25.82 -4.62 -22.40
N GLY A 130 -25.99 -3.61 -23.25
CA GLY A 130 -26.30 -2.26 -22.79
C GLY A 130 -26.55 -1.31 -23.94
N ARG A 131 -27.72 -1.39 -24.59
CA ARG A 131 -28.13 -0.42 -25.62
C ARG A 131 -28.56 0.94 -25.05
N ASN A 132 -28.31 1.21 -23.76
CA ASN A 132 -28.37 2.50 -23.08
C ASN A 132 -27.70 2.36 -21.69
N GLY A 133 -26.48 2.85 -21.49
CA GLY A 133 -25.87 2.89 -20.14
C GLY A 133 -24.34 2.95 -20.16
N ARG A 134 -23.79 4.15 -19.98
CA ARG A 134 -22.36 4.45 -19.81
C ARG A 134 -21.78 3.65 -18.64
N ASN A 135 -20.95 2.65 -18.89
CA ASN A 135 -20.14 2.02 -17.85
C ASN A 135 -18.66 2.24 -18.17
N ALA A 136 -18.01 2.98 -17.29
CA ALA A 136 -16.60 3.32 -17.34
C ALA A 136 -15.75 2.09 -17.05
N ASP A 137 -14.91 1.67 -17.99
CA ASP A 137 -13.92 0.63 -17.76
C ASP A 137 -12.70 1.24 -17.07
N ILE A 138 -12.81 1.51 -15.76
CA ILE A 138 -11.70 1.90 -14.91
C ILE A 138 -11.23 0.70 -14.07
N SER A 139 -9.95 0.38 -14.16
CA SER A 139 -9.30 -0.67 -13.37
C SER A 139 -8.04 -0.15 -12.70
N VAL A 140 -7.78 -0.62 -11.49
CA VAL A 140 -6.59 -0.24 -10.73
C VAL A 140 -5.74 -1.47 -10.42
N ALA A 141 -4.43 -1.38 -10.62
CA ALA A 141 -3.46 -2.37 -10.20
C ALA A 141 -2.52 -1.76 -9.15
N VAL A 142 -2.28 -2.47 -8.06
CA VAL A 142 -1.30 -2.11 -7.03
C VAL A 142 -0.08 -3.02 -7.16
N VAL A 143 1.10 -2.41 -7.20
CA VAL A 143 2.37 -3.09 -7.33
C VAL A 143 3.25 -2.75 -6.11
N THR A 144 3.48 -3.74 -5.26
CA THR A 144 4.24 -3.61 -4.01
C THR A 144 5.63 -4.23 -4.09
N GLY A 145 6.48 -3.96 -3.08
CA GLY A 145 7.76 -4.62 -2.90
C GLY A 145 8.82 -3.70 -2.31
N ALA A 146 9.92 -4.29 -1.85
CA ALA A 146 11.02 -3.56 -1.18
C ALA A 146 11.60 -2.40 -2.02
N GLY A 147 12.26 -1.45 -1.36
CA GLY A 147 13.06 -0.43 -2.02
C GLY A 147 14.08 -1.06 -2.97
N GLY A 148 14.22 -0.52 -4.19
CA GLY A 148 15.15 -1.06 -5.19
C GLY A 148 14.70 -2.35 -5.91
N SER A 149 13.51 -2.89 -5.63
CA SER A 149 13.02 -4.13 -6.26
C SER A 149 12.68 -4.03 -7.75
N GLY A 150 12.53 -2.80 -8.27
CA GLY A 150 12.25 -2.51 -9.68
C GLY A 150 10.81 -2.10 -10.02
N LYS A 151 10.00 -1.70 -9.02
CA LYS A 151 8.60 -1.27 -9.21
C LYS A 151 8.44 -0.17 -10.27
N THR A 152 9.09 0.98 -10.06
CA THR A 152 9.07 2.12 -10.99
C THR A 152 9.52 1.72 -12.40
N ARG A 153 10.54 0.86 -12.52
CA ARG A 153 11.01 0.38 -13.83
C ARG A 153 10.00 -0.57 -14.50
N MET A 154 9.29 -1.39 -13.73
CA MET A 154 8.21 -2.23 -14.25
C MET A 154 7.03 -1.39 -14.74
N ALA A 155 6.62 -0.38 -13.98
CA ALA A 155 5.55 0.52 -14.40
C ALA A 155 5.95 1.35 -15.65
N ALA A 156 7.19 1.83 -15.70
CA ALA A 156 7.73 2.51 -16.88
C ALA A 156 7.75 1.60 -18.11
N GLN A 157 8.18 0.34 -17.95
CA GLN A 157 8.15 -0.61 -19.05
C GLN A 157 6.73 -0.88 -19.55
N LEU A 158 5.74 -1.01 -18.65
CA LEU A 158 4.34 -1.17 -19.07
C LEU A 158 3.84 0.04 -19.85
N CYS A 159 4.13 1.27 -19.40
CA CYS A 159 3.78 2.47 -20.14
C CYS A 159 4.40 2.48 -21.54
N ASP A 160 5.71 2.21 -21.64
CA ASP A 160 6.41 2.12 -22.93
C ASP A 160 5.78 1.06 -23.85
N ASP A 161 5.50 -0.14 -23.33
CA ASP A 161 4.87 -1.23 -24.08
C ASP A 161 3.48 -0.85 -24.61
N LEU A 162 2.63 -0.28 -23.77
CA LEU A 162 1.26 0.10 -24.14
C LEU A 162 1.23 1.31 -25.08
N SER A 163 2.15 2.25 -24.92
CA SER A 163 2.28 3.42 -25.81
C SER A 163 2.60 3.00 -27.25
N LYS A 164 3.43 1.97 -27.43
CA LYS A 164 3.79 1.42 -28.76
C LYS A 164 2.62 0.78 -29.49
N ILE A 165 1.58 0.37 -28.77
CA ILE A 165 0.33 -0.17 -29.34
C ILE A 165 -0.82 0.85 -29.35
N GLY A 166 -0.51 2.14 -29.12
CA GLY A 166 -1.42 3.26 -29.35
C GLY A 166 -2.16 3.78 -28.11
N TRP A 167 -1.83 3.31 -26.89
CA TRP A 167 -2.40 3.87 -25.66
C TRP A 167 -1.76 5.22 -25.32
N TYR A 168 -2.53 6.10 -24.67
CA TYR A 168 -1.97 7.27 -24.00
C TYR A 168 -1.51 6.86 -22.60
N THR A 169 -0.22 7.02 -22.31
CA THR A 169 0.37 6.48 -21.07
C THR A 169 1.32 7.47 -20.41
N GLY A 170 1.37 7.49 -19.08
CA GLY A 170 2.44 8.19 -18.38
C GLY A 170 2.30 8.20 -16.86
N PHE A 171 3.26 8.83 -16.20
CA PHE A 171 3.33 8.96 -14.75
C PHE A 171 2.65 10.24 -14.31
N LEU A 172 1.73 10.12 -13.36
CA LEU A 172 1.17 11.26 -12.64
C LEU A 172 2.18 11.71 -11.57
N PRO A 173 2.64 12.97 -11.61
CA PRO A 173 3.49 13.51 -10.54
C PRO A 173 2.76 13.48 -9.20
N SER A 174 3.42 12.98 -8.15
CA SER A 174 2.81 12.81 -6.82
C SER A 174 2.69 14.11 -6.01
N THR A 175 3.38 15.18 -6.44
CA THR A 175 3.45 16.47 -5.71
C THR A 175 2.63 17.59 -6.35
N THR A 176 2.24 17.44 -7.61
CA THR A 176 1.54 18.50 -8.36
C THR A 176 0.05 18.48 -8.04
N GLU A 177 -0.50 19.63 -7.67
CA GLU A 177 -1.95 19.81 -7.63
C GLU A 177 -2.49 19.81 -9.07
N VAL A 178 -2.89 18.63 -9.55
CA VAL A 178 -3.51 18.52 -10.87
C VAL A 178 -4.85 19.24 -10.87
N THR A 179 -4.98 20.27 -11.69
CA THR A 179 -6.19 21.09 -11.76
C THR A 179 -7.36 20.30 -12.33
N ASP A 180 -8.58 20.76 -12.05
CA ASP A 180 -9.79 20.16 -12.60
C ASP A 180 -9.86 20.28 -14.14
N GLU A 181 -9.23 21.31 -14.72
CA GLU A 181 -9.11 21.51 -16.16
C GLU A 181 -8.16 20.48 -16.80
N GLU A 182 -6.99 20.24 -16.18
CA GLU A 182 -6.03 19.22 -16.62
C GLU A 182 -6.61 17.80 -16.55
N LEU A 183 -7.35 17.47 -15.48
CA LEU A 183 -8.06 16.19 -15.38
C LEU A 183 -9.19 16.06 -16.40
N ALA A 184 -9.88 17.16 -16.73
CA ALA A 184 -10.90 17.17 -17.78
C ALA A 184 -10.30 16.96 -19.18
N ALA A 185 -9.13 17.54 -19.44
CA ALA A 185 -8.36 17.31 -20.66
C ALA A 185 -7.93 15.84 -20.78
N LEU A 186 -7.42 15.25 -19.68
CA LEU A 186 -7.17 13.81 -19.63
C LEU A 186 -8.44 13.00 -19.88
N ALA A 187 -9.59 13.38 -19.33
CA ALA A 187 -10.85 12.69 -19.57
C ALA A 187 -11.35 12.78 -21.03
N ALA A 188 -10.89 13.76 -21.81
CA ALA A 188 -11.27 13.93 -23.21
C ALA A 188 -10.45 13.08 -24.21
N VAL A 189 -9.34 12.45 -23.79
CA VAL A 189 -8.55 11.56 -24.66
C VAL A 189 -9.38 10.37 -25.11
N THR A 190 -9.45 10.09 -26.41
CA THR A 190 -10.34 9.05 -26.97
C THR A 190 -9.70 7.67 -27.03
N THR A 191 -8.38 7.58 -27.01
CA THR A 191 -7.63 6.32 -26.86
C THR A 191 -7.69 5.75 -25.45
N GLU A 192 -7.32 4.49 -25.28
CA GLU A 192 -7.12 3.90 -23.94
C GLU A 192 -6.03 4.63 -23.15
N LEU A 193 -6.23 4.73 -21.84
CA LEU A 193 -5.39 5.52 -20.94
C LEU A 193 -4.73 4.62 -19.89
N LEU A 194 -3.42 4.74 -19.72
CA LEU A 194 -2.68 4.20 -18.57
C LEU A 194 -2.08 5.35 -17.74
N VAL A 195 -2.47 5.45 -16.47
CA VAL A 195 -1.88 6.38 -15.51
C VAL A 195 -1.08 5.62 -14.47
N VAL A 196 0.18 5.97 -14.27
CA VAL A 196 1.00 5.43 -13.19
C VAL A 196 1.11 6.46 -12.08
N VAL A 197 0.76 6.09 -10.85
CA VAL A 197 1.03 6.90 -9.65
C VAL A 197 2.13 6.19 -8.86
N ASP A 198 3.32 6.77 -8.87
CA ASP A 198 4.44 6.24 -8.09
C ASP A 198 4.38 6.71 -6.63
N TYR A 199 4.76 5.84 -5.70
CA TYR A 199 4.62 6.06 -4.26
C TYR A 199 3.18 6.40 -3.84
N ALA A 200 2.23 5.56 -4.25
CA ALA A 200 0.81 5.79 -4.01
C ALA A 200 0.45 5.85 -2.50
N GLU A 201 1.24 5.21 -1.64
CA GLU A 201 1.12 5.30 -0.17
C GLU A 201 1.52 6.68 0.39
N GLU A 202 2.27 7.47 -0.39
CA GLU A 202 2.71 8.82 -0.04
C GLU A 202 1.80 9.90 -0.67
N ALA A 203 1.18 9.57 -1.81
CA ALA A 203 0.22 10.43 -2.50
C ALA A 203 -0.92 10.81 -1.55
N ARG A 204 -1.30 12.09 -1.51
CA ARG A 204 -2.46 12.56 -0.74
C ARG A 204 -3.67 11.72 -1.19
N ARG A 205 -4.32 10.97 -0.29
CA ARG A 205 -5.45 10.06 -0.63
C ARG A 205 -6.50 10.74 -1.52
N GLY A 206 -6.74 12.03 -1.28
CA GLY A 206 -7.63 12.87 -2.09
C GLY A 206 -7.23 13.02 -3.57
N LEU A 207 -5.94 12.94 -3.93
CA LEU A 207 -5.48 13.04 -5.32
C LEU A 207 -5.89 11.80 -6.13
N ILE A 208 -5.58 10.59 -5.62
CA ILE A 208 -5.94 9.34 -6.32
C ILE A 208 -7.46 9.24 -6.44
N ALA A 209 -8.20 9.58 -5.38
CA ALA A 209 -9.67 9.57 -5.39
C ALA A 209 -10.22 10.56 -6.42
N ARG A 210 -9.65 11.76 -6.50
CA ARG A 210 -10.03 12.79 -7.48
C ARG A 210 -9.75 12.34 -8.91
N VAL A 211 -8.58 11.75 -9.18
CA VAL A 211 -8.20 11.21 -10.49
C VAL A 211 -9.17 10.13 -10.93
N VAL A 212 -9.42 9.13 -10.07
CA VAL A 212 -10.39 8.05 -10.32
C VAL A 212 -11.78 8.64 -10.61
N ARG A 213 -12.25 9.57 -9.78
CA ARG A 213 -13.57 10.19 -9.90
C ARG A 213 -13.75 10.99 -11.20
N LYS A 214 -12.72 11.70 -11.66
CA LYS A 214 -12.78 12.49 -12.91
C LYS A 214 -12.67 11.60 -14.14
N LEU A 215 -11.77 10.60 -14.12
CA LEU A 215 -11.53 9.73 -15.27
C LEU A 215 -12.63 8.67 -15.47
N ARG A 216 -13.51 8.45 -14.49
CA ARG A 216 -14.69 7.57 -14.67
C ARG A 216 -15.66 8.04 -15.76
N ALA A 217 -15.61 9.30 -16.19
CA ALA A 217 -16.52 9.78 -17.23
C ALA A 217 -16.07 9.40 -18.65
N ARG A 218 -14.89 8.77 -18.79
CA ARG A 218 -14.28 8.42 -20.08
C ARG A 218 -15.07 7.33 -20.79
N GLU A 219 -15.15 7.45 -22.12
CA GLU A 219 -15.74 6.44 -23.00
C GLU A 219 -14.81 5.25 -23.26
N SER A 220 -13.50 5.48 -23.15
CA SER A 220 -12.44 4.48 -23.38
C SER A 220 -11.82 3.99 -22.08
N ALA A 221 -11.25 2.79 -22.12
CA ALA A 221 -10.68 2.12 -20.96
C ALA A 221 -9.59 2.95 -20.27
N THR A 222 -9.61 2.94 -18.93
CA THR A 222 -8.65 3.59 -18.06
C THR A 222 -8.02 2.54 -17.14
N ARG A 223 -6.70 2.46 -17.17
CA ARG A 223 -5.89 1.61 -16.29
C ARG A 223 -5.08 2.53 -15.39
N ILE A 224 -5.09 2.27 -14.09
CA ILE A 224 -4.28 3.01 -13.13
C ILE A 224 -3.34 2.02 -12.44
N VAL A 225 -2.04 2.27 -12.46
CA VAL A 225 -1.06 1.47 -11.74
C VAL A 225 -0.52 2.29 -10.58
N LEU A 226 -0.70 1.78 -9.37
CA LEU A 226 -0.20 2.36 -8.13
C LEU A 226 1.02 1.55 -7.69
N THR A 227 2.19 2.17 -7.62
CA THR A 227 3.38 1.52 -7.06
C THR A 227 3.58 1.95 -5.61
N ALA A 228 3.86 0.99 -4.72
CA ALA A 228 4.04 1.22 -3.30
C ALA A 228 5.09 0.28 -2.68
N ARG A 229 5.62 0.57 -1.49
CA ARG A 229 6.49 -0.39 -0.76
C ARG A 229 5.69 -1.54 -0.16
N GLY A 230 4.48 -1.26 0.32
CA GLY A 230 3.50 -2.21 0.83
C GLY A 230 2.09 -1.78 0.44
N ALA A 231 1.15 -2.73 0.43
CA ALA A 231 -0.27 -2.49 0.17
C ALA A 231 -1.08 -2.61 1.46
N ASP A 232 -0.53 -2.08 2.57
CA ASP A 232 -1.15 -2.10 3.89
C ASP A 232 -2.56 -1.45 3.87
N ALA A 233 -3.16 -1.25 5.06
CA ALA A 233 -4.55 -0.76 5.24
C ALA A 233 -4.98 0.41 4.33
N TRP A 234 -4.03 1.27 3.90
CA TRP A 234 -4.29 2.39 3.00
C TRP A 234 -4.98 2.02 1.68
N TRP A 235 -4.62 0.89 1.05
CA TRP A 235 -5.20 0.52 -0.25
C TRP A 235 -6.67 0.12 -0.10
N GLU A 236 -6.98 -0.60 0.98
CA GLU A 236 -8.33 -1.07 1.26
C GLU A 236 -9.23 0.06 1.72
N GLU A 237 -8.72 0.96 2.58
CA GLU A 237 -9.43 2.19 2.96
C GLU A 237 -9.74 3.04 1.71
N PHE A 238 -8.78 3.20 0.80
CA PHE A 238 -8.99 3.93 -0.46
C PHE A 238 -10.08 3.27 -1.33
N ARG A 239 -10.06 1.94 -1.43
CA ARG A 239 -11.08 1.19 -2.17
C ARG A 239 -12.47 1.35 -1.54
N GLU A 240 -12.55 1.25 -0.22
CA GLU A 240 -13.80 1.44 0.53
C GLU A 240 -14.36 2.87 0.32
N GLU A 241 -13.51 3.89 0.39
CA GLU A 241 -13.88 5.28 0.09
C GLU A 241 -14.38 5.44 -1.35
N ALA A 242 -13.68 4.87 -2.33
CA ALA A 242 -14.08 4.93 -3.74
C ALA A 242 -15.43 4.24 -3.99
N GLU A 243 -15.67 3.10 -3.34
CA GLU A 243 -16.92 2.34 -3.42
C GLU A 243 -18.08 3.07 -2.72
N GLN A 244 -17.85 3.70 -1.55
CA GLN A 244 -18.83 4.55 -0.86
C GLN A 244 -19.25 5.75 -1.71
N ASP A 245 -18.31 6.31 -2.47
CA ASP A 245 -18.56 7.38 -3.46
C ASP A 245 -19.27 6.88 -4.74
N GLY A 246 -19.66 5.61 -4.80
CA GLY A 246 -20.34 4.98 -5.93
C GLY A 246 -19.41 4.68 -7.11
N THR A 247 -18.09 4.66 -6.90
CA THR A 247 -17.10 4.33 -7.93
C THR A 247 -16.66 2.88 -7.79
N VAL A 248 -17.26 1.98 -8.59
CA VAL A 248 -16.89 0.56 -8.62
C VAL A 248 -15.59 0.41 -9.40
N LEU A 249 -14.51 0.07 -8.72
CA LEU A 249 -13.22 -0.27 -9.34
C LEU A 249 -13.28 -1.70 -9.89
N SER A 250 -13.53 -1.85 -11.19
CA SER A 250 -13.63 -3.18 -11.80
C SER A 250 -12.25 -3.78 -12.07
N ASN A 251 -12.10 -5.10 -11.94
CA ASN A 251 -10.89 -5.84 -12.27
C ASN A 251 -9.62 -5.30 -11.56
N THR A 252 -9.64 -5.23 -10.23
CA THR A 252 -8.47 -4.81 -9.44
C THR A 252 -7.40 -5.91 -9.40
N LEU A 253 -6.11 -5.54 -9.53
CA LEU A 253 -4.97 -6.46 -9.40
C LEU A 253 -4.04 -6.01 -8.27
N SER A 254 -3.56 -6.94 -7.44
CA SER A 254 -2.47 -6.67 -6.48
C SER A 254 -1.30 -7.61 -6.76
N LEU A 255 -0.11 -7.04 -6.94
CA LEU A 255 1.13 -7.75 -7.23
C LEU A 255 2.20 -7.35 -6.23
N SER A 256 2.96 -8.32 -5.73
CA SER A 256 4.16 -8.06 -4.92
C SER A 256 5.41 -8.51 -5.67
N ILE A 257 6.40 -7.61 -5.80
CA ILE A 257 7.68 -7.91 -6.43
C ILE A 257 8.56 -8.66 -5.43
N ARG A 258 8.69 -9.96 -5.69
CA ARG A 258 9.40 -10.93 -4.87
C ARG A 258 10.90 -10.94 -5.15
N GLY A 259 11.65 -9.91 -4.76
CA GLY A 259 13.09 -9.75 -5.06
C GLY A 259 13.94 -11.02 -4.83
N LYS A 260 14.21 -11.37 -3.57
CA LYS A 260 15.02 -12.54 -3.17
C LYS A 260 14.39 -13.88 -3.56
N GLN A 261 13.09 -14.02 -3.35
CA GLN A 261 12.31 -15.20 -3.73
C GLN A 261 12.31 -15.45 -5.26
N GLN A 262 12.51 -14.43 -6.09
CA GLN A 262 12.69 -14.60 -7.54
C GLN A 262 13.99 -15.32 -7.85
N VAL A 263 15.07 -15.03 -7.11
CA VAL A 263 16.36 -15.72 -7.26
C VAL A 263 16.25 -17.16 -6.80
N GLU A 264 15.47 -17.44 -5.74
CA GLU A 264 15.18 -18.82 -5.31
C GLU A 264 14.46 -19.63 -6.39
N ARG A 265 13.56 -18.99 -7.17
CA ARG A 265 12.85 -19.63 -8.29
C ARG A 265 13.69 -19.71 -9.57
N ASP A 266 14.53 -18.72 -9.84
CA ASP A 266 15.41 -18.63 -11.00
C ASP A 266 16.79 -18.11 -10.57
N PRO A 267 17.73 -19.02 -10.24
CA PRO A 267 19.06 -18.65 -9.74
C PRO A 267 19.87 -17.75 -10.68
N TRP A 268 19.54 -17.75 -11.97
CA TRP A 268 20.26 -17.02 -13.00
C TRP A 268 19.67 -15.63 -13.26
N PHE A 269 18.53 -15.27 -12.64
CA PHE A 269 17.81 -14.03 -12.89
C PHE A 269 18.70 -12.77 -12.72
N PHE A 270 19.36 -12.63 -11.57
CA PHE A 270 20.25 -11.51 -11.32
C PHE A 270 21.53 -11.57 -12.15
N GLY A 271 22.06 -12.76 -12.45
CA GLY A 271 23.22 -12.90 -13.32
C GLY A 271 22.96 -12.39 -14.74
N ARG A 272 21.78 -12.68 -15.31
CA ARG A 272 21.38 -12.14 -16.63
C ARG A 272 21.22 -10.61 -16.60
N MET A 273 20.59 -10.09 -15.55
CA MET A 273 20.44 -8.65 -15.35
C MET A 273 21.81 -7.95 -15.23
N TYR A 274 22.73 -8.52 -14.45
CA TYR A 274 24.08 -8.00 -14.27
C TYR A 274 24.84 -7.90 -15.59
N ARG A 275 24.87 -8.98 -16.39
CA ARG A 275 25.58 -8.97 -17.69
C ARG A 275 25.04 -7.89 -18.63
N ARG A 276 23.71 -7.80 -18.75
CA ARG A 276 23.05 -6.77 -19.57
C ARG A 276 23.38 -5.37 -19.08
N ALA A 277 23.39 -5.15 -17.77
CA ALA A 277 23.75 -3.87 -17.17
C ALA A 277 25.22 -3.50 -17.44
N VAL A 278 26.16 -4.41 -17.25
CA VAL A 278 27.60 -4.19 -17.54
C VAL A 278 27.80 -3.84 -19.02
N GLN A 279 27.21 -4.63 -19.92
CA GLN A 279 27.28 -4.40 -21.36
C GLN A 279 26.78 -3.01 -21.74
N ARG A 280 25.66 -2.60 -21.16
CA ARG A 280 25.02 -1.34 -21.49
C ARG A 280 25.71 -0.13 -20.87
N PHE A 281 26.13 -0.22 -19.61
CA PHE A 281 26.94 0.84 -19.01
C PHE A 281 28.28 0.98 -19.74
N SER A 282 28.93 -0.12 -20.13
CA SER A 282 30.20 -0.06 -20.87
C SER A 282 30.03 0.53 -22.26
N HIS A 283 28.92 0.24 -22.95
CA HIS A 283 28.56 0.93 -24.18
C HIS A 283 28.43 2.44 -23.97
N ASP A 284 27.63 2.85 -22.98
CA ASP A 284 27.26 4.25 -22.80
C ASP A 284 28.41 5.10 -22.19
N LEU A 285 29.29 4.50 -21.37
CA LEU A 285 30.39 5.20 -20.71
C LEU A 285 31.75 5.04 -21.42
N ASN A 286 32.02 3.85 -21.98
CA ASN A 286 33.33 3.51 -22.55
C ASN A 286 33.29 3.31 -24.07
N GLY A 287 32.11 3.26 -24.70
CA GLY A 287 31.95 3.01 -26.14
C GLY A 287 32.24 1.57 -26.58
N VAL A 288 32.39 0.62 -25.64
CA VAL A 288 32.75 -0.78 -25.92
C VAL A 288 31.79 -1.72 -25.23
N VAL A 289 31.31 -2.76 -25.93
CA VAL A 289 30.44 -3.79 -25.37
C VAL A 289 31.25 -5.06 -25.07
N PRO A 290 31.47 -5.42 -23.79
CA PRO A 290 32.16 -6.67 -23.45
C PRO A 290 31.30 -7.89 -23.82
N THR A 291 31.92 -8.88 -24.46
CA THR A 291 31.28 -10.15 -24.82
C THR A 291 31.36 -11.19 -23.70
N ASP A 292 32.43 -11.17 -22.90
CA ASP A 292 32.62 -12.06 -21.75
C ASP A 292 32.55 -11.25 -20.45
N VAL A 293 31.47 -11.48 -19.68
CA VAL A 293 31.20 -10.77 -18.42
C VAL A 293 31.12 -11.80 -17.31
N GLU A 294 32.15 -11.83 -16.47
CA GLU A 294 32.18 -12.63 -15.26
C GLU A 294 31.18 -12.09 -14.25
N VAL A 295 30.35 -13.00 -13.71
CA VAL A 295 29.28 -12.65 -12.77
C VAL A 295 29.75 -13.01 -11.36
N PRO A 296 29.81 -12.05 -10.42
CA PRO A 296 30.13 -12.33 -9.03
C PRO A 296 29.17 -13.33 -8.38
N ASP A 297 29.67 -14.12 -7.43
CA ASP A 297 28.88 -15.12 -6.67
C ASP A 297 27.70 -14.49 -5.92
N TYR A 298 27.84 -13.24 -5.46
CA TYR A 298 26.80 -12.50 -4.78
C TYR A 298 26.57 -11.12 -5.38
N LEU A 299 25.33 -10.86 -5.81
CA LEU A 299 24.92 -9.62 -6.46
C LEU A 299 24.02 -8.73 -5.60
N GLY A 300 23.60 -9.19 -4.41
CA GLY A 300 22.63 -8.51 -3.56
C GLY A 300 21.23 -9.12 -3.59
N ASP A 301 20.28 -8.47 -2.92
CA ASP A 301 18.90 -8.95 -2.76
C ASP A 301 17.88 -8.23 -3.65
N THR A 302 18.27 -7.10 -4.28
CA THR A 302 17.39 -6.25 -5.09
C THR A 302 17.96 -5.98 -6.48
N ALA A 303 17.08 -5.63 -7.42
CA ALA A 303 17.49 -5.23 -8.76
C ALA A 303 18.42 -4.01 -8.75
N LEU A 304 18.22 -3.08 -7.80
CA LEU A 304 19.11 -1.94 -7.61
C LEU A 304 20.53 -2.37 -7.21
N ASP A 305 20.69 -3.32 -6.28
CA ASP A 305 22.03 -3.81 -5.88
C ASP A 305 22.80 -4.35 -7.09
N VAL A 306 22.12 -5.15 -7.93
CA VAL A 306 22.68 -5.74 -9.14
C VAL A 306 23.13 -4.66 -10.12
N VAL A 307 22.28 -3.65 -10.36
CA VAL A 307 22.57 -2.55 -11.28
C VAL A 307 23.73 -1.69 -10.76
N LEU A 308 23.78 -1.39 -9.46
CA LEU A 308 24.87 -0.62 -8.85
C LEU A 308 26.21 -1.37 -8.93
N ARG A 309 26.22 -2.67 -8.67
CA ARG A 309 27.42 -3.51 -8.82
C ARG A 309 27.90 -3.55 -10.27
N ALA A 310 26.97 -3.72 -11.22
CA ALA A 310 27.29 -3.70 -12.65
C ALA A 310 27.86 -2.34 -13.09
N TRP A 311 27.30 -1.24 -12.59
CA TRP A 311 27.80 0.10 -12.85
C TRP A 311 29.22 0.30 -12.29
N LEU A 312 29.48 -0.14 -11.05
CA LEU A 312 30.81 -0.06 -10.43
C LEU A 312 31.86 -0.89 -11.19
N ALA A 313 31.48 -2.05 -11.73
CA ALA A 313 32.36 -2.87 -12.56
C ALA A 313 32.81 -2.14 -13.83
N VAL A 314 32.00 -1.18 -14.33
CA VAL A 314 32.31 -0.39 -15.54
C VAL A 314 33.06 0.92 -15.22
N CYS A 315 32.77 1.60 -14.11
CA CYS A 315 33.32 2.92 -13.80
C CYS A 315 34.78 2.96 -13.30
N GLY A 316 35.38 1.81 -13.00
CA GLY A 316 36.84 1.66 -12.85
C GLY A 316 37.35 1.38 -11.43
N ASP A 317 38.06 0.26 -11.28
CA ASP A 317 39.50 0.18 -10.98
C ASP A 317 39.85 -1.32 -10.95
N ASN A 318 40.42 -1.90 -12.02
CA ASN A 318 40.80 -3.33 -12.03
C ASN A 318 41.78 -3.71 -10.89
N ASP A 319 42.46 -2.73 -10.30
CA ASP A 319 43.38 -2.95 -9.16
C ASP A 319 42.70 -2.90 -7.77
N ARG A 320 41.45 -2.39 -7.68
CA ARG A 320 40.63 -2.39 -6.44
C ARG A 320 39.28 -3.11 -6.57
N ALA A 321 38.86 -3.47 -7.78
CA ALA A 321 37.65 -4.26 -8.06
C ALA A 321 37.73 -5.69 -7.48
N GLN A 322 38.90 -6.12 -7.02
CA GLN A 322 39.10 -7.35 -6.25
C GLN A 322 38.74 -7.22 -4.76
N GLU A 323 38.53 -6.01 -4.22
CA GLU A 323 37.91 -5.89 -2.90
C GLU A 323 36.43 -6.29 -3.03
N ALA A 324 36.13 -7.54 -2.67
CA ALA A 324 34.76 -7.99 -2.53
C ALA A 324 34.03 -7.00 -1.60
N MET A 325 32.92 -6.42 -2.07
CA MET A 325 31.98 -5.68 -1.22
C MET A 325 30.92 -6.66 -0.73
N PRO A 326 31.11 -7.34 0.43
CA PRO A 326 30.18 -8.35 0.91
C PRO A 326 28.83 -7.75 1.30
N THR A 327 28.78 -6.50 1.74
CA THR A 327 27.54 -5.89 2.26
C THR A 327 26.91 -4.89 1.28
N ARG A 328 25.61 -4.62 1.48
CA ARG A 328 24.89 -3.55 0.78
C ARG A 328 25.36 -2.16 1.23
N GLU A 329 25.75 -2.02 2.49
CA GLU A 329 26.24 -0.77 3.07
C GLU A 329 27.50 -0.28 2.35
N GLU A 330 28.50 -1.17 2.21
CA GLU A 330 29.76 -0.88 1.50
C GLU A 330 29.52 -0.53 0.03
N LEU A 331 28.56 -1.21 -0.61
CA LEU A 331 28.14 -0.91 -1.99
C LEU A 331 27.61 0.52 -2.10
N TYR A 332 26.68 0.91 -1.23
CA TYR A 332 26.08 2.24 -1.26
C TYR A 332 27.09 3.33 -0.91
N ASP A 333 27.96 3.10 0.08
CA ASP A 333 29.04 4.02 0.43
C ASP A 333 30.02 4.24 -0.72
N LYS A 334 30.36 3.17 -1.45
CA LYS A 334 31.23 3.27 -2.64
C LYS A 334 30.56 4.09 -3.75
N VAL A 335 29.28 3.87 -4.00
CA VAL A 335 28.51 4.64 -5.00
C VAL A 335 28.42 6.12 -4.62
N LEU A 336 28.03 6.41 -3.37
CA LEU A 336 27.97 7.78 -2.84
C LEU A 336 29.33 8.47 -2.90
N SER A 337 30.40 7.72 -2.61
CA SER A 337 31.77 8.20 -2.75
C SER A 337 32.00 8.71 -4.19
N ILE A 338 31.73 7.91 -5.21
CA ILE A 338 31.95 8.32 -6.60
C ILE A 338 31.03 9.50 -6.98
N GLU A 339 29.77 9.49 -6.55
CA GLU A 339 28.82 10.60 -6.77
C GLU A 339 29.35 11.93 -6.23
N PHE A 340 29.74 11.99 -4.95
CA PHE A 340 30.27 13.22 -4.36
C PHE A 340 31.66 13.60 -4.91
N ALA A 341 32.43 12.64 -5.41
CA ALA A 341 33.66 12.95 -6.14
C ALA A 341 33.36 13.64 -7.48
N ARG A 342 32.26 13.25 -8.16
CA ARG A 342 31.76 13.95 -9.35
C ARG A 342 31.27 15.36 -9.01
N TRP A 343 30.50 15.54 -7.92
CA TRP A 343 30.03 16.87 -7.50
C TRP A 343 31.19 17.84 -7.26
N ARG A 344 32.28 17.36 -6.65
CA ARG A 344 33.48 18.19 -6.40
C ARG A 344 34.27 18.57 -7.67
N LYS A 345 34.00 17.92 -8.82
CA LYS A 345 34.56 18.37 -10.10
C LYS A 345 33.91 19.66 -10.60
N GLU A 346 32.73 20.00 -10.10
CA GLU A 346 32.11 21.30 -10.35
C GLU A 346 32.97 22.41 -9.73
N PRO A 347 33.48 23.39 -10.52
CA PRO A 347 34.42 24.40 -10.04
C PRO A 347 33.93 25.16 -8.81
N LYS A 348 32.61 25.37 -8.71
CA LYS A 348 31.95 26.06 -7.60
C LYS A 348 31.96 25.25 -6.29
N LEU A 349 32.10 23.92 -6.34
CA LEU A 349 32.01 23.02 -5.18
C LEU A 349 33.36 22.38 -4.79
N GLY A 350 34.42 22.54 -5.59
CA GLY A 350 35.69 21.84 -5.37
C GLY A 350 36.38 22.10 -4.02
N ARG A 351 36.09 23.25 -3.38
CA ARG A 351 36.59 23.63 -2.05
C ARG A 351 35.75 23.10 -0.88
N ILE A 352 34.54 22.61 -1.14
CA ILE A 352 33.65 22.07 -0.12
C ILE A 352 34.09 20.64 0.24
N SER A 353 34.13 20.33 1.53
CA SER A 353 34.49 18.99 2.00
C SER A 353 33.42 17.98 1.60
N ARG A 354 33.83 16.72 1.38
CA ARG A 354 32.89 15.65 1.03
C ARG A 354 31.85 15.42 2.11
N ASP A 355 32.25 15.60 3.37
CA ASP A 355 31.41 15.45 4.54
C ASP A 355 30.30 16.52 4.60
N HIS A 356 30.61 17.77 4.22
CA HIS A 356 29.61 18.85 4.11
C HIS A 356 28.59 18.57 2.99
N LEU A 357 29.06 18.06 1.84
CA LEU A 357 28.17 17.67 0.74
C LEU A 357 27.27 16.49 1.12
N ARG A 358 27.80 15.51 1.87
CA ARG A 358 27.02 14.38 2.41
C ARG A 358 25.93 14.86 3.35
N ARG A 359 26.24 15.75 4.30
CA ARG A 359 25.24 16.33 5.21
C ARG A 359 24.17 17.12 4.48
N ALA A 360 24.56 17.92 3.49
CA ALA A 360 23.61 18.65 2.66
C ALA A 360 22.67 17.71 1.89
N ALA A 361 23.22 16.71 1.20
CA ALA A 361 22.43 15.74 0.46
C ALA A 361 21.52 14.90 1.37
N ALA A 362 22.00 14.48 2.55
CA ALA A 362 21.18 13.77 3.54
C ALA A 362 20.02 14.63 4.04
N THR A 363 20.27 15.91 4.33
CA THR A 363 19.27 16.86 4.82
C THR A 363 18.21 17.15 3.76
N LEU A 364 18.63 17.42 2.53
CA LEU A 364 17.72 17.61 1.40
C LEU A 364 16.92 16.34 1.11
N SER A 365 17.53 15.16 1.22
CA SER A 365 16.81 13.90 0.98
C SER A 365 15.82 13.56 2.10
N LEU A 366 16.11 13.95 3.34
CA LEU A 366 15.23 13.76 4.49
C LEU A 366 13.99 14.66 4.41
N LEU A 367 14.18 15.95 4.08
CA LEU A 367 13.11 16.94 4.08
C LEU A 367 12.43 17.09 2.71
N ALA A 368 13.12 16.70 1.64
CA ALA A 368 12.68 16.77 0.24
C ALA A 368 11.96 18.09 -0.09
N PRO A 369 12.64 19.26 0.08
CA PRO A 369 12.03 20.56 -0.22
C PRO A 369 11.63 20.64 -1.69
N LYS A 370 10.70 21.55 -2.03
CA LYS A 370 10.36 21.77 -3.44
C LYS A 370 11.59 22.28 -4.21
N ARG A 371 11.52 22.16 -5.52
CA ARG A 371 12.53 22.57 -6.50
C ARG A 371 12.46 24.08 -6.70
N ASP A 372 12.53 24.77 -5.58
CA ASP A 372 12.59 26.20 -5.43
C ASP A 372 13.92 26.57 -4.77
N THR A 373 14.59 27.59 -5.30
CA THR A 373 15.94 27.92 -4.85
C THR A 373 15.93 28.47 -3.43
N ASP A 374 14.87 29.19 -3.04
CA ASP A 374 14.74 29.81 -1.73
C ASP A 374 14.38 28.77 -0.66
N GLU A 375 13.50 27.82 -0.96
CA GLU A 375 13.18 26.71 -0.04
C GLU A 375 14.42 25.83 0.21
N ILE A 376 15.20 25.54 -0.84
CA ILE A 376 16.46 24.78 -0.71
C ILE A 376 17.49 25.57 0.09
N ASP A 377 17.63 26.88 -0.14
CA ASP A 377 18.52 27.74 0.64
C ASP A 377 18.13 27.76 2.13
N ASP A 378 16.83 27.88 2.45
CA ASP A 378 16.31 27.81 3.82
C ASP A 378 16.67 26.48 4.48
N VAL A 379 16.44 25.35 3.81
CA VAL A 379 16.80 24.02 4.34
C VAL A 379 18.31 23.90 4.57
N LEU A 380 19.12 24.33 3.61
CA LEU A 380 20.58 24.31 3.74
C LEU A 380 21.08 25.24 4.86
N SER A 381 20.39 26.36 5.11
CA SER A 381 20.76 27.33 6.16
C SER A 381 20.75 26.74 7.57
N ARG A 382 19.98 25.65 7.78
CA ARG A 382 19.87 24.93 9.06
C ARG A 382 21.12 24.12 9.40
N LEU A 383 21.99 23.88 8.41
CA LEU A 383 23.28 23.22 8.62
C LEU A 383 24.34 24.22 9.12
N PRO A 384 25.10 23.89 10.18
CA PRO A 384 26.03 24.83 10.81
C PRO A 384 27.05 25.44 9.84
N GLU A 385 27.63 24.60 8.98
CA GLU A 385 28.65 25.00 8.01
C GLU A 385 28.11 25.84 6.83
N TRP A 386 26.78 25.88 6.64
CA TRP A 386 26.14 26.64 5.56
C TRP A 386 25.43 27.90 6.08
N SER A 387 25.18 28.00 7.40
CA SER A 387 24.37 29.05 8.03
C SER A 387 24.82 30.49 7.72
N GLN A 388 26.14 30.73 7.60
CA GLN A 388 26.72 32.06 7.38
C GLN A 388 27.13 32.34 5.93
N GLU A 389 27.04 31.34 5.03
CA GLU A 389 27.56 31.43 3.66
C GLU A 389 26.45 31.58 2.60
N HIS A 390 25.65 32.64 2.70
CA HIS A 390 24.49 32.86 1.81
C HIS A 390 24.83 32.73 0.32
N LEU A 391 25.90 33.39 -0.15
CA LEU A 391 26.28 33.32 -1.57
C LEU A 391 26.67 31.91 -2.03
N LEU A 392 27.25 31.10 -1.14
CA LEU A 392 27.61 29.72 -1.47
C LEU A 392 26.37 28.82 -1.46
N ARG A 393 25.47 29.00 -0.48
CA ARG A 393 24.20 28.26 -0.40
C ARG A 393 23.34 28.50 -1.62
N SER A 394 23.07 29.75 -2.00
CA SER A 394 22.17 30.05 -3.12
C SER A 394 22.73 29.52 -4.44
N ARG A 395 24.05 29.62 -4.64
CA ARG A 395 24.73 29.01 -5.81
C ARG A 395 24.66 27.49 -5.80
N PHE A 396 24.73 26.86 -4.62
CA PHE A 396 24.62 25.42 -4.50
C PHE A 396 23.17 24.97 -4.74
N ALA A 397 22.19 25.69 -4.22
CA ALA A 397 20.77 25.47 -4.50
C ALA A 397 20.48 25.56 -6.01
N GLU A 398 20.99 26.58 -6.70
CA GLU A 398 20.91 26.68 -8.17
C GLU A 398 21.50 25.44 -8.87
N LEU A 399 22.69 24.97 -8.46
CA LEU A 399 23.32 23.79 -9.06
C LEU A 399 22.53 22.50 -8.81
N LEU A 400 21.96 22.34 -7.62
CA LEU A 400 21.12 21.18 -7.27
C LEU A 400 19.86 21.15 -8.14
N VAL A 401 19.22 22.31 -8.31
CA VAL A 401 18.02 22.47 -9.14
C VAL A 401 18.33 22.25 -10.62
N GLN A 402 19.44 22.78 -11.13
CA GLN A 402 19.71 22.82 -12.58
C GLN A 402 20.41 21.55 -13.10
N SER A 403 21.28 20.94 -12.30
CA SER A 403 22.17 19.87 -12.77
C SER A 403 22.21 18.67 -11.82
N LEU A 404 22.74 18.83 -10.60
CA LEU A 404 23.20 17.71 -9.76
C LEU A 404 22.09 16.78 -9.27
N LEU A 405 20.93 17.32 -8.90
CA LEU A 405 19.77 16.55 -8.43
C LEU A 405 18.57 16.73 -9.35
N ARG A 406 18.81 17.06 -10.62
CA ARG A 406 17.76 17.14 -11.62
C ARG A 406 17.00 15.81 -11.71
N ASP A 407 15.68 15.91 -11.68
CA ASP A 407 14.75 14.80 -11.89
C ASP A 407 13.59 15.28 -12.77
N ASP A 408 13.21 14.45 -13.74
CA ASP A 408 12.21 14.81 -14.74
C ASP A 408 10.82 14.55 -14.19
N GLY A 409 10.11 15.64 -13.85
CA GLY A 409 8.76 15.61 -13.30
C GLY A 409 8.68 15.45 -11.78
N ALA A 410 9.81 15.42 -11.06
CA ALA A 410 9.79 15.55 -9.59
C ALA A 410 9.96 17.01 -9.19
N GLU A 411 8.99 17.54 -8.44
CA GLU A 411 9.07 18.89 -7.88
C GLU A 411 9.86 18.92 -6.57
N ALA A 412 10.25 17.79 -6.00
CA ALA A 412 11.04 17.75 -4.76
C ALA A 412 12.51 17.41 -5.03
N VAL A 413 13.42 18.09 -4.31
CA VAL A 413 14.86 17.87 -4.42
C VAL A 413 15.30 16.83 -3.39
N SER A 414 15.71 15.66 -3.90
CA SER A 414 16.21 14.56 -3.08
C SER A 414 17.24 13.73 -3.87
N LEU A 415 18.18 13.12 -3.15
CA LEU A 415 19.09 12.15 -3.75
C LEU A 415 18.30 10.91 -4.14
N ARG A 416 18.57 10.37 -5.33
CA ARG A 416 17.91 9.15 -5.83
C ARG A 416 18.94 8.24 -6.48
N PRO A 417 18.81 6.90 -6.41
CA PRO A 417 17.63 6.15 -5.94
C PRO A 417 17.40 6.18 -4.42
N ASP A 418 16.14 6.14 -4.00
CA ASP A 418 15.71 6.27 -2.60
C ASP A 418 16.47 5.37 -1.60
N PRO A 419 16.74 4.07 -1.87
CA PRO A 419 17.52 3.24 -0.93
C PRO A 419 18.94 3.76 -0.67
N VAL A 420 19.57 4.41 -1.66
CA VAL A 420 20.91 5.01 -1.51
C VAL A 420 20.82 6.30 -0.66
N ALA A 421 19.76 7.07 -0.83
CA ALA A 421 19.49 8.27 -0.04
C ALA A 421 19.13 7.93 1.42
N GLU A 422 18.29 6.92 1.63
CA GLU A 422 17.92 6.39 2.95
C GLU A 422 19.14 5.89 3.72
N HIS A 423 20.04 5.17 3.05
CA HIS A 423 21.32 4.78 3.62
C HIS A 423 22.15 5.99 4.05
N LEU A 424 22.28 7.00 3.18
CA LEU A 424 23.00 8.24 3.50
C LEU A 424 22.38 8.97 4.71
N ILE A 425 21.05 9.00 4.82
CA ILE A 425 20.33 9.60 5.96
C ILE A 425 20.64 8.86 7.25
N LEU A 426 20.51 7.53 7.25
CA LEU A 426 20.81 6.70 8.42
C LEU A 426 22.25 6.85 8.86
N GLU A 427 23.18 6.90 7.92
CA GLU A 427 24.59 7.04 8.23
C GLU A 427 24.93 8.43 8.80
N VAL A 428 24.45 9.51 8.17
CA VAL A 428 24.75 10.89 8.58
C VAL A 428 24.10 11.20 9.93
N PHE A 429 22.79 10.99 10.06
CA PHE A 429 22.07 11.33 11.28
C PHE A 429 22.26 10.27 12.37
N GLY A 430 22.54 9.01 12.00
CA GLY A 430 22.89 7.97 12.97
C GLY A 430 24.24 8.21 13.63
N LYS A 431 25.25 8.69 12.89
CA LYS A 431 26.55 9.10 13.45
C LYS A 431 26.48 10.43 14.18
N ASN A 432 25.60 11.35 13.77
CA ASN A 432 25.45 12.66 14.38
C ASN A 432 23.99 13.03 14.67
N PRO A 433 23.37 12.44 15.71
CA PRO A 433 21.94 12.63 16.00
C PRO A 433 21.56 14.06 16.34
N ASP A 434 22.47 14.84 16.94
CA ASP A 434 22.23 16.26 17.28
C ASP A 434 22.00 17.13 16.04
N LEU A 435 22.49 16.67 14.87
CA LEU A 435 22.24 17.35 13.60
C LEU A 435 20.76 17.25 13.19
N LEU A 436 20.10 16.13 13.51
CA LEU A 436 18.70 15.91 13.17
C LEU A 436 17.81 17.00 13.78
N ASP A 437 18.04 17.35 15.04
CA ASP A 437 17.24 18.33 15.78
C ASP A 437 17.35 19.74 15.20
N ARG A 438 18.50 20.04 14.58
CA ARG A 438 18.78 21.33 13.94
C ARG A 438 18.08 21.44 12.59
N VAL A 439 18.06 20.36 11.81
CA VAL A 439 17.53 20.38 10.44
C VAL A 439 16.01 20.23 10.40
N LEU A 440 15.42 19.51 11.35
CA LEU A 440 13.97 19.36 11.43
C LEU A 440 13.30 20.74 11.56
N PRO A 441 12.17 20.97 10.86
CA PRO A 441 11.41 22.21 10.98
C PRO A 441 11.13 22.57 12.43
N GLN A 442 11.21 23.86 12.77
CA GLN A 442 10.76 24.37 14.06
C GLN A 442 9.22 24.39 14.07
N GLY A 443 8.58 24.25 15.24
CA GLY A 443 7.12 24.10 15.30
C GLY A 443 6.35 25.30 14.71
N PRO A 444 5.10 25.09 14.23
CA PRO A 444 4.27 26.14 13.65
C PRO A 444 3.93 27.29 14.60
N VAL A 445 4.12 27.10 15.92
CA VAL A 445 3.74 28.05 16.99
C VAL A 445 4.63 29.31 17.04
N GLN A 446 5.55 29.52 16.09
CA GLN A 446 6.41 30.71 16.06
C GLN A 446 6.52 31.38 14.69
N LEU A 447 5.57 31.18 13.78
CA LEU A 447 5.45 32.03 12.58
C LEU A 447 4.65 33.28 12.95
N PRO A 448 5.29 34.47 13.13
CA PRO A 448 4.57 35.67 13.51
C PRO A 448 3.55 36.03 12.42
N GLY A 449 2.30 36.24 12.81
CA GLY A 449 1.21 36.61 11.90
C GLY A 449 0.41 35.44 11.32
N LEU A 450 0.74 34.17 11.61
CA LEU A 450 -0.06 33.02 11.11
C LEU A 450 -1.46 32.94 11.77
N ASP A 451 -1.59 33.41 13.01
CA ASP A 451 -2.87 33.47 13.74
C ASP A 451 -3.72 34.70 13.35
N ASP A 452 -3.21 35.57 12.46
CA ASP A 452 -3.93 36.72 11.95
C ASP A 452 -4.86 36.29 10.81
N PRO A 453 -6.17 36.58 10.85
CA PRO A 453 -7.06 36.31 9.71
C PRO A 453 -6.64 37.04 8.42
N ASP A 454 -5.81 38.08 8.52
CA ASP A 454 -5.19 38.80 7.40
C ASP A 454 -3.70 38.42 7.20
N ALA A 455 -3.29 37.21 7.61
CA ALA A 455 -1.92 36.71 7.45
C ALA A 455 -1.42 36.88 6.01
N GLU A 456 -0.18 37.36 5.84
CA GLU A 456 0.43 37.44 4.51
C GLU A 456 0.54 36.04 3.88
N ASP A 457 0.23 35.94 2.57
CA ASP A 457 0.33 34.69 1.79
C ASP A 457 1.71 34.02 1.93
N SER A 458 2.76 34.81 2.15
CA SER A 458 4.14 34.35 2.39
C SER A 458 4.27 33.50 3.67
N VAL A 459 3.56 33.88 4.74
CA VAL A 459 3.57 33.19 6.05
C VAL A 459 2.81 31.87 5.95
N VAL A 460 1.66 31.87 5.28
CA VAL A 460 0.85 30.67 5.04
C VAL A 460 1.61 29.67 4.17
N THR A 461 2.24 30.15 3.09
CA THR A 461 3.04 29.32 2.19
C THR A 461 4.17 28.63 2.95
N ARG A 462 4.90 29.38 3.79
CA ARG A 462 5.97 28.84 4.62
C ARG A 462 5.49 27.79 5.62
N ALA A 463 4.32 27.99 6.25
CA ALA A 463 3.75 27.02 7.16
C ALA A 463 3.41 25.70 6.45
N LEU A 464 2.85 25.77 5.23
CA LEU A 464 2.54 24.61 4.41
C LEU A 464 3.81 23.87 3.96
N GLU A 465 4.87 24.58 3.59
CA GLU A 465 6.18 24.01 3.26
C GLU A 465 6.78 23.27 4.45
N MET A 466 6.77 23.88 5.64
CA MET A 466 7.27 23.25 6.86
C MET A 466 6.47 22.00 7.21
N GLY A 467 5.14 22.03 7.10
CA GLY A 467 4.29 20.85 7.30
C GLY A 467 4.63 19.72 6.32
N GLN A 468 4.83 20.06 5.04
CA GLN A 468 5.24 19.09 4.03
C GLN A 468 6.63 18.49 4.32
N GLN A 469 7.60 19.30 4.76
CA GLN A 469 8.93 18.83 5.16
C GLN A 469 8.88 17.88 6.36
N VAL A 470 8.00 18.13 7.34
CA VAL A 470 7.77 17.22 8.47
C VAL A 470 7.24 15.88 8.00
N ARG A 471 6.22 15.90 7.14
CA ARG A 471 5.64 14.68 6.57
C ARG A 471 6.69 13.89 5.79
N ASN A 472 7.49 14.57 4.97
CA ASN A 472 8.59 13.97 4.20
C ASN A 472 9.63 13.30 5.11
N ALA A 473 9.98 13.93 6.23
CA ALA A 473 10.90 13.35 7.22
C ALA A 473 10.33 12.07 7.85
N CYS A 474 9.05 12.10 8.24
CA CYS A 474 8.37 10.93 8.81
C CYS A 474 8.32 9.76 7.81
N VAL A 475 7.89 10.02 6.58
CA VAL A 475 7.86 9.03 5.49
C VAL A 475 9.26 8.47 5.23
N THR A 476 10.27 9.32 5.13
CA THR A 476 11.64 8.89 4.82
C THR A 476 12.27 8.06 5.94
N LEU A 477 12.04 8.40 7.21
CA LEU A 477 12.48 7.58 8.34
C LEU A 477 11.77 6.22 8.37
N THR A 478 10.47 6.19 8.04
CA THR A 478 9.72 4.92 7.92
C THR A 478 10.28 4.04 6.82
N ARG A 479 10.58 4.62 5.65
CA ARG A 479 11.19 3.92 4.51
C ARG A 479 12.59 3.39 4.82
N ALA A 480 13.42 4.19 5.49
CA ALA A 480 14.78 3.84 5.86
C ALA A 480 14.86 2.67 6.86
N SER A 481 13.80 2.41 7.62
CA SER A 481 13.74 1.26 8.55
C SER A 481 13.94 -0.10 7.87
N SER A 482 13.71 -0.18 6.56
CA SER A 482 13.98 -1.39 5.76
C SER A 482 15.48 -1.69 5.57
N LEU A 483 16.35 -0.70 5.77
CA LEU A 483 17.80 -0.83 5.71
C LEU A 483 18.40 -1.05 7.11
N ASP A 484 18.02 -0.22 8.07
CA ASP A 484 18.41 -0.35 9.48
C ASP A 484 17.25 0.07 10.40
N ARG A 485 16.56 -0.93 10.95
CA ARG A 485 15.42 -0.73 11.85
C ARG A 485 15.81 -0.03 13.15
N GLU A 486 17.00 -0.32 13.68
CA GLU A 486 17.41 0.20 14.98
C GLU A 486 17.82 1.66 14.90
N VAL A 487 18.62 2.03 13.90
CA VAL A 487 18.99 3.43 13.65
C VAL A 487 17.75 4.25 13.35
N ALA A 488 16.88 3.77 12.44
CA ALA A 488 15.64 4.48 12.10
C ALA A 488 14.74 4.72 13.33
N LEU A 489 14.57 3.71 14.20
CA LEU A 489 13.82 3.86 15.46
C LEU A 489 14.46 4.86 16.42
N ARG A 490 15.80 4.86 16.55
CA ARG A 490 16.50 5.84 17.40
C ARG A 490 16.28 7.26 16.87
N LEU A 491 16.37 7.46 15.56
CA LEU A 491 16.13 8.77 14.93
C LEU A 491 14.67 9.21 15.08
N ALA A 492 13.70 8.32 14.85
CA ALA A 492 12.28 8.60 15.04
C ALA A 492 11.94 9.01 16.48
N ARG A 493 12.49 8.28 17.47
CA ARG A 493 12.34 8.62 18.90
C ARG A 493 12.94 9.97 19.25
N ARG A 494 14.12 10.29 18.69
CA ARG A 494 14.76 11.58 18.91
C ARG A 494 13.94 12.71 18.29
N ALA A 495 13.54 12.56 17.02
CA ALA A 495 12.73 13.54 16.31
C ALA A 495 11.45 13.89 17.09
N LEU A 496 10.70 12.88 17.53
CA LEU A 496 9.48 13.07 18.30
C LEU A 496 9.72 13.66 19.70
N ARG A 497 10.82 13.31 20.36
CA ARG A 497 11.17 13.87 21.67
C ARG A 497 11.52 15.36 21.58
N GLU A 498 12.36 15.73 20.63
CA GLU A 498 12.82 17.12 20.45
C GLU A 498 11.77 18.00 19.78
N ARG A 499 10.83 17.39 19.06
CA ARG A 499 9.73 18.06 18.35
C ARG A 499 8.40 17.31 18.59
N PRO A 500 7.79 17.41 19.78
CA PRO A 500 6.53 16.71 20.08
C PRO A 500 5.37 17.09 19.16
N PHE A 501 5.38 18.30 18.57
CA PHE A 501 4.34 18.74 17.63
C PHE A 501 4.28 17.90 16.34
N LEU A 502 5.33 17.11 16.03
CA LEU A 502 5.33 16.19 14.89
C LEU A 502 4.40 14.99 15.09
N TRP A 503 3.78 14.83 16.27
CA TRP A 503 2.96 13.67 16.63
C TRP A 503 1.87 13.35 15.59
N LYS A 504 1.25 14.38 15.00
CA LYS A 504 0.13 14.21 14.05
C LYS A 504 0.61 13.55 12.77
N GLU A 505 1.63 14.12 12.13
CA GLU A 505 2.23 13.56 10.91
C GLU A 505 2.86 12.19 11.18
N ALA A 506 3.45 12.00 12.37
CA ALA A 506 3.96 10.69 12.75
C ALA A 506 2.86 9.64 12.92
N LEU A 507 1.71 10.02 13.48
CA LEU A 507 0.54 9.15 13.63
C LEU A 507 -0.07 8.82 12.27
N ASP A 508 -0.26 9.81 11.40
CA ASP A 508 -0.80 9.61 10.05
C ASP A 508 0.08 8.66 9.22
N VAL A 509 1.41 8.83 9.27
CA VAL A 509 2.35 7.92 8.62
C VAL A 509 2.35 6.53 9.28
N ALA A 510 2.26 6.44 10.61
CA ALA A 510 2.23 5.15 11.31
C ALA A 510 0.91 4.38 11.09
N LEU A 511 -0.22 5.06 10.92
CA LEU A 511 -1.50 4.46 10.52
C LEU A 511 -1.41 3.90 9.10
N ALA A 512 -0.79 4.64 8.18
CA ALA A 512 -0.69 4.23 6.79
C ALA A 512 0.38 3.16 6.51
N GLN A 513 1.52 3.20 7.21
CA GLN A 513 2.73 2.41 6.88
C GLN A 513 3.38 1.71 8.08
N GLY A 514 2.89 1.94 9.30
CA GLY A 514 3.51 1.41 10.52
C GLY A 514 4.94 1.91 10.73
N GLY A 515 5.89 0.97 10.84
CA GLY A 515 7.32 1.27 10.92
C GLY A 515 7.79 1.82 12.28
N PRO A 516 8.93 2.55 12.31
CA PRO A 516 9.59 3.00 13.53
C PRO A 516 8.81 4.10 14.28
N LEU A 517 7.87 4.79 13.63
CA LEU A 517 7.10 5.87 14.23
C LEU A 517 6.11 5.37 15.28
N ALA A 518 5.53 4.18 15.11
CA ALA A 518 4.60 3.62 16.09
C ALA A 518 5.22 3.40 17.49
N PRO A 519 6.33 2.64 17.65
CA PRO A 519 7.03 2.52 18.93
C PRO A 519 7.78 3.80 19.37
N ALA A 520 7.90 4.80 18.50
CA ALA A 520 8.43 6.11 18.87
C ALA A 520 7.33 7.02 19.47
N LEU A 521 6.11 6.98 18.93
CA LEU A 521 4.91 7.61 19.49
C LEU A 521 4.59 7.04 20.87
N GLU A 522 4.62 5.71 21.02
CA GLU A 522 4.47 5.05 22.31
C GLU A 522 5.44 5.62 23.35
N ALA A 523 6.75 5.65 23.02
CA ALA A 523 7.77 6.19 23.92
C ALA A 523 7.58 7.70 24.22
N LEU A 524 7.10 8.48 23.25
CA LEU A 524 6.79 9.90 23.46
C LEU A 524 5.63 10.06 24.43
N ILE A 525 4.56 9.28 24.25
CA ILE A 525 3.38 9.31 25.13
C ILE A 525 3.77 8.90 26.55
N GLU A 526 4.55 7.83 26.70
CA GLU A 526 5.04 7.35 28.00
C GLU A 526 5.98 8.33 28.70
N SER A 527 6.71 9.16 27.95
CA SER A 527 7.63 10.16 28.52
C SER A 527 6.93 11.26 29.34
N GLY A 528 5.60 11.35 29.27
CA GLY A 528 4.83 12.40 29.94
C GLY A 528 4.71 13.70 29.13
N ALA A 529 5.15 13.71 27.86
CA ALA A 529 4.99 14.86 26.98
C ALA A 529 3.52 15.36 26.92
N THR A 530 3.35 16.68 26.83
CA THR A 530 2.04 17.32 26.67
C THR A 530 1.53 17.10 25.26
N LEU A 531 0.53 16.22 25.11
CA LEU A 531 -0.05 15.81 23.82
C LEU A 531 -1.58 15.77 23.94
N PRO A 532 -2.32 15.95 22.83
CA PRO A 532 -3.77 15.76 22.80
C PRO A 532 -4.10 14.26 22.82
N LEU A 533 -3.95 13.62 23.98
CA LEU A 533 -4.07 12.16 24.11
C LEU A 533 -5.45 11.63 23.68
N GLY A 534 -6.53 12.39 23.89
CA GLY A 534 -7.87 12.02 23.44
C GLY A 534 -7.97 11.91 21.92
N GLU A 535 -7.45 12.90 21.20
CA GLU A 535 -7.38 12.87 19.73
C GLU A 535 -6.52 11.71 19.23
N ILE A 536 -5.42 11.41 19.92
CA ILE A 536 -4.54 10.28 19.57
C ILE A 536 -5.26 8.95 19.79
N ASP A 537 -5.99 8.77 20.91
CA ASP A 537 -6.72 7.53 21.20
C ASP A 537 -7.84 7.29 20.18
N ASP A 538 -8.64 8.34 19.91
CA ASP A 538 -9.77 8.28 18.98
C ASP A 538 -9.33 8.00 17.54
N ALA A 539 -8.16 8.52 17.14
CA ALA A 539 -7.59 8.30 15.82
C ALA A 539 -7.04 6.88 15.61
N ILE A 540 -6.73 6.12 16.67
CA ILE A 540 -6.17 4.76 16.53
C ILE A 540 -7.28 3.71 16.64
N PRO A 541 -7.61 2.97 15.57
CA PRO A 541 -8.61 1.90 15.62
C PRO A 541 -8.28 0.83 16.66
N ALA A 542 -9.30 0.25 17.29
CA ALA A 542 -9.13 -0.90 18.17
C ALA A 542 -8.53 -2.09 17.39
N GLY A 543 -7.56 -2.77 17.97
CA GLY A 543 -6.85 -3.88 17.33
C GLY A 543 -5.85 -3.48 16.23
N HIS A 544 -5.51 -2.20 16.07
CA HIS A 544 -4.51 -1.79 15.06
C HIS A 544 -3.13 -2.42 15.37
N PRO A 545 -2.58 -3.27 14.49
CA PRO A 545 -1.46 -4.16 14.83
C PRO A 545 -0.16 -3.41 15.13
N ALA A 546 0.12 -2.33 14.41
CA ALA A 546 1.36 -1.57 14.60
C ALA A 546 1.27 -0.57 15.79
N LEU A 547 0.08 -0.10 16.14
CA LEU A 547 -0.13 1.02 17.06
C LEU A 547 -0.75 0.61 18.40
N ALA A 548 -0.94 -0.69 18.65
CA ALA A 548 -1.53 -1.20 19.88
C ALA A 548 -0.80 -0.70 21.15
N GLY A 549 0.54 -0.62 21.11
CA GLY A 549 1.35 -0.08 22.21
C GLY A 549 1.13 1.43 22.43
N ALA A 550 1.16 2.23 21.37
CA ALA A 550 0.92 3.67 21.44
C ALA A 550 -0.50 4.00 21.92
N ALA A 551 -1.52 3.29 21.41
CA ALA A 551 -2.89 3.43 21.87
C ALA A 551 -3.02 3.09 23.36
N LEU A 552 -2.44 1.96 23.79
CA LEU A 552 -2.44 1.58 25.20
C LEU A 552 -1.76 2.64 26.08
N ALA A 553 -0.63 3.20 25.66
CA ALA A 553 0.06 4.26 26.38
C ALA A 553 -0.81 5.52 26.52
N ALA A 554 -1.53 5.91 25.46
CA ALA A 554 -2.47 7.03 25.50
C ALA A 554 -3.63 6.76 26.46
N THR A 555 -4.31 5.62 26.30
CA THR A 555 -5.43 5.21 27.16
C THR A 555 -5.02 5.11 28.63
N ARG A 556 -3.83 4.56 28.93
CA ARG A 556 -3.31 4.46 30.31
C ARG A 556 -3.13 5.84 30.95
N ARG A 557 -2.59 6.80 30.21
CA ARG A 557 -2.42 8.17 30.70
C ARG A 557 -3.76 8.86 30.92
N LEU A 558 -4.70 8.72 29.98
CA LEU A 558 -6.05 9.25 30.09
C LEU A 558 -6.81 8.64 31.27
N ALA A 559 -6.70 7.33 31.48
CA ALA A 559 -7.28 6.64 32.63
C ALA A 559 -6.67 7.11 33.96
N THR A 560 -5.37 7.45 33.97
CA THR A 560 -4.69 7.96 35.17
C THR A 560 -5.06 9.42 35.45
N SER A 561 -5.29 10.22 34.41
CA SER A 561 -5.67 11.64 34.52
C SER A 561 -7.16 11.87 34.65
N ALA A 562 -8.00 10.84 34.42
CA ALA A 562 -9.44 10.93 34.61
C ALA A 562 -9.72 11.46 36.02
N GLU A 563 -10.26 12.68 36.10
CA GLU A 563 -10.55 13.31 37.38
C GLU A 563 -11.64 12.53 38.12
N ARG A 564 -12.01 12.96 39.33
CA ARG A 564 -12.90 12.24 40.26
C ARG A 564 -14.33 11.96 39.74
N SER A 565 -14.63 12.16 38.46
CA SER A 565 -15.91 11.77 37.87
C SER A 565 -15.94 10.24 37.67
N PRO A 566 -16.93 9.53 38.25
CA PRO A 566 -17.07 8.09 38.03
C PRO A 566 -17.33 7.74 36.56
N GLU A 567 -17.88 8.68 35.78
CA GLU A 567 -18.16 8.50 34.35
C GLU A 567 -16.90 8.41 33.50
N GLU A 568 -15.97 9.36 33.65
CA GLU A 568 -14.70 9.32 32.91
C GLU A 568 -13.85 8.12 33.35
N GLN A 569 -13.87 7.79 34.64
CA GLN A 569 -13.19 6.59 35.14
C GLN A 569 -13.78 5.32 34.53
N ALA A 570 -15.11 5.22 34.42
CA ALA A 570 -15.77 4.06 33.80
C ALA A 570 -15.44 3.97 32.30
N HIS A 571 -15.47 5.10 31.60
CA HIS A 571 -15.15 5.19 30.17
C HIS A 571 -13.72 4.73 29.89
N TRP A 572 -12.74 5.31 30.60
CA TRP A 572 -11.34 4.97 30.39
C TRP A 572 -10.98 3.59 30.90
N ALA A 573 -11.60 3.08 31.97
CA ALA A 573 -11.42 1.69 32.39
C ALA A 573 -11.92 0.70 31.32
N ASN A 574 -13.06 1.00 30.68
CA ASN A 574 -13.58 0.18 29.58
C ASN A 574 -12.63 0.18 28.38
N ASN A 575 -12.17 1.36 27.94
CA ASN A 575 -11.24 1.47 26.80
C ASN A 575 -9.88 0.85 27.13
N LEU A 576 -9.40 0.99 28.36
CA LEU A 576 -8.17 0.36 28.83
C LEU A 576 -8.26 -1.16 28.77
N SER A 577 -9.41 -1.76 29.11
CA SER A 577 -9.63 -3.20 28.94
C SER A 577 -9.55 -3.64 27.47
N ILE A 578 -10.02 -2.80 26.54
CA ILE A 578 -9.91 -3.08 25.11
C ILE A 578 -8.44 -3.05 24.69
N ARG A 579 -7.73 -1.94 24.94
CA ARG A 579 -6.32 -1.81 24.53
C ARG A 579 -5.38 -2.81 25.19
N LEU A 580 -5.61 -3.17 26.46
CA LEU A 580 -4.82 -4.19 27.15
C LEU A 580 -4.97 -5.56 26.50
N SER A 581 -6.17 -5.90 26.01
CA SER A 581 -6.35 -7.14 25.26
C SER A 581 -5.70 -7.10 23.89
N ASP A 582 -5.69 -5.96 23.22
CA ASP A 582 -5.06 -5.81 21.90
C ASP A 582 -3.55 -6.13 21.96
N VAL A 583 -2.89 -5.80 23.08
CA VAL A 583 -1.48 -6.16 23.33
C VAL A 583 -1.29 -7.53 24.01
N GLY A 584 -2.37 -8.26 24.29
CA GLY A 584 -2.33 -9.60 24.89
C GLY A 584 -2.24 -9.66 26.43
N GLU A 585 -2.36 -8.52 27.13
CA GLU A 585 -2.33 -8.41 28.61
C GLU A 585 -3.67 -8.82 29.24
N ARG A 586 -4.07 -10.08 29.05
CA ARG A 586 -5.42 -10.60 29.38
C ARG A 586 -5.83 -10.40 30.84
N ALA A 587 -4.92 -10.62 31.80
CA ALA A 587 -5.21 -10.47 33.22
C ALA A 587 -5.49 -9.00 33.59
N ALA A 588 -4.65 -8.07 33.12
CA ALA A 588 -4.86 -6.65 33.34
C ALA A 588 -6.13 -6.15 32.62
N ALA A 589 -6.40 -6.67 31.41
CA ALA A 589 -7.61 -6.36 30.66
C ALA A 589 -8.88 -6.77 31.44
N LEU A 590 -8.86 -7.94 32.10
CA LEU A 590 -9.96 -8.40 32.94
C LEU A 590 -10.18 -7.48 34.14
N VAL A 591 -9.11 -7.10 34.85
CA VAL A 591 -9.21 -6.16 35.98
C VAL A 591 -9.84 -4.84 35.55
N ALA A 592 -9.38 -4.26 34.44
CA ALA A 592 -9.95 -3.03 33.90
C ALA A 592 -11.43 -3.18 33.50
N ALA A 593 -11.82 -4.34 32.95
CA ALA A 593 -13.23 -4.63 32.61
C ALA A 593 -14.12 -4.70 33.87
N CYS A 594 -13.65 -5.33 34.94
CA CYS A 594 -14.37 -5.40 36.21
C CYS A 594 -14.60 -3.99 36.78
N VAL A 595 -13.55 -3.17 36.83
CA VAL A 595 -13.64 -1.77 37.30
C VAL A 595 -14.65 -0.97 36.47
N ALA A 596 -14.62 -1.11 35.14
CA ALA A 596 -15.56 -0.44 34.26
C ALA A 596 -17.02 -0.82 34.55
N VAL A 597 -17.29 -2.13 34.71
CA VAL A 597 -18.64 -2.64 35.04
C VAL A 597 -19.10 -2.15 36.41
N GLU A 598 -18.24 -2.17 37.42
CA GLU A 598 -18.55 -1.68 38.77
C GLU A 598 -18.95 -0.19 38.74
N LEU A 599 -18.16 0.65 38.06
CA LEU A 599 -18.44 2.08 37.95
C LEU A 599 -19.71 2.35 37.14
N TYR A 600 -19.89 1.71 35.98
CA TYR A 600 -21.11 1.87 35.19
C TYR A 600 -22.34 1.32 35.88
N ARG A 601 -22.21 0.31 36.74
CA ARG A 601 -23.32 -0.19 37.56
C ARG A 601 -23.76 0.86 38.57
N GLY A 602 -22.83 1.46 39.32
CA GLY A 602 -23.16 2.56 40.23
C GLY A 602 -23.79 3.77 39.52
N LEU A 603 -23.29 4.12 38.33
CA LEU A 603 -23.88 5.19 37.51
C LEU A 603 -25.28 4.83 36.99
N ALA A 604 -25.50 3.59 36.55
CA ALA A 604 -26.80 3.11 36.09
C ALA A 604 -27.82 2.99 37.22
N GLU A 605 -27.39 2.73 38.47
CA GLU A 605 -28.29 2.78 39.63
C GLU A 605 -28.78 4.22 39.89
N ALA A 606 -27.90 5.21 39.76
CA ALA A 606 -28.24 6.62 39.93
C ALA A 606 -29.03 7.18 38.73
N SER A 607 -28.73 6.73 37.51
CA SER A 607 -29.34 7.23 36.27
C SER A 607 -29.44 6.12 35.20
N PRO A 608 -30.43 5.21 35.33
CA PRO A 608 -30.54 4.04 34.45
C PRO A 608 -30.66 4.38 32.98
N ALA A 609 -31.44 5.40 32.63
CA ALA A 609 -31.67 5.80 31.23
C ALA A 609 -30.39 6.33 30.55
N ALA A 610 -29.48 6.95 31.31
CA ALA A 610 -28.24 7.50 30.79
C ALA A 610 -27.16 6.42 30.61
N TYR A 611 -26.99 5.53 31.61
CA TYR A 611 -25.82 4.65 31.67
C TYR A 611 -26.09 3.16 31.43
N ALA A 612 -27.35 2.71 31.33
CA ALA A 612 -27.66 1.33 30.95
C ALA A 612 -27.01 0.90 29.61
N PRO A 613 -26.91 1.76 28.57
CA PRO A 613 -26.20 1.40 27.34
C PRO A 613 -24.70 1.13 27.58
N ASN A 614 -24.05 1.94 28.40
CA ASN A 614 -22.63 1.81 28.75
C ASN A 614 -22.36 0.59 29.65
N LEU A 615 -23.23 0.34 30.63
CA LEU A 615 -23.18 -0.86 31.47
C LEU A 615 -23.33 -2.13 30.61
N ALA A 616 -24.27 -2.14 29.67
CA ALA A 616 -24.44 -3.29 28.77
C ALA A 616 -23.23 -3.49 27.84
N ALA A 617 -22.57 -2.41 27.38
CA ALA A 617 -21.36 -2.51 26.58
C ALA A 617 -20.17 -3.06 27.39
N SER A 618 -19.96 -2.54 28.60
CA SER A 618 -18.88 -3.00 29.50
C SER A 618 -19.08 -4.45 29.97
N LEU A 619 -20.32 -4.89 30.22
CA LEU A 619 -20.63 -6.29 30.53
C LEU A 619 -20.31 -7.26 29.39
N ASN A 620 -20.55 -6.86 28.13
CA ASN A 620 -20.14 -7.66 26.98
C ASN A 620 -18.61 -7.77 26.88
N ASN A 621 -17.89 -6.67 27.15
CA ASN A 621 -16.44 -6.66 27.18
C ASN A 621 -15.92 -7.56 28.31
N LEU A 622 -16.49 -7.45 29.52
CA LEU A 622 -16.18 -8.31 30.66
C LEU A 622 -16.42 -9.80 30.33
N ALA A 623 -17.56 -10.14 29.71
CA ALA A 623 -17.85 -11.50 29.28
C ALA A 623 -16.80 -12.04 28.29
N ASN A 624 -16.23 -11.17 27.43
CA ASN A 624 -15.13 -11.55 26.55
C ASN A 624 -13.84 -11.81 27.32
N ARG A 625 -13.46 -10.91 28.25
CA ARG A 625 -12.25 -11.07 29.07
C ARG A 625 -12.31 -12.31 29.96
N LEU A 626 -13.45 -12.57 30.60
CA LEU A 626 -13.65 -13.76 31.43
C LEU A 626 -13.48 -15.04 30.63
N SER A 627 -14.04 -15.11 29.41
CA SER A 627 -13.84 -16.28 28.55
C SER A 627 -12.39 -16.45 28.09
N GLU A 628 -11.69 -15.35 27.76
CA GLU A 628 -10.27 -15.36 27.37
C GLU A 628 -9.34 -15.90 28.46
N VAL A 629 -9.71 -15.75 29.74
CA VAL A 629 -9.00 -16.34 30.89
C VAL A 629 -9.56 -17.69 31.35
N GLY A 630 -10.66 -18.16 30.77
CA GLY A 630 -11.26 -19.47 31.04
C GLY A 630 -12.40 -19.50 32.06
N GLU A 631 -12.81 -18.36 32.61
CA GLU A 631 -13.91 -18.22 33.59
C GLU A 631 -15.28 -18.22 32.89
N ARG A 632 -15.65 -19.40 32.37
CA ARG A 632 -16.79 -19.56 31.44
C ARG A 632 -18.16 -19.27 32.06
N ASN A 633 -18.35 -19.57 33.35
CA ASN A 633 -19.65 -19.39 34.01
C ASN A 633 -19.90 -17.91 34.32
N GLU A 634 -18.88 -17.23 34.82
CA GLU A 634 -18.87 -15.79 35.10
C GLU A 634 -19.06 -15.01 33.78
N ALA A 635 -18.40 -15.46 32.72
CA ALA A 635 -18.60 -14.89 31.39
C ALA A 635 -20.05 -15.03 30.90
N LEU A 636 -20.68 -16.18 31.18
CA LEU A 636 -22.09 -16.42 30.84
C LEU A 636 -23.03 -15.49 31.62
N GLU A 637 -22.81 -15.31 32.91
CA GLU A 637 -23.64 -14.43 33.74
C GLU A 637 -23.54 -12.96 33.28
N ALA A 638 -22.32 -12.48 33.00
CA ALA A 638 -22.12 -11.14 32.43
C ALA A 638 -22.83 -10.96 31.08
N ALA A 639 -22.76 -11.97 30.19
CA ALA A 639 -23.45 -11.94 28.90
C ALA A 639 -24.99 -11.96 29.05
N ARG A 640 -25.53 -12.74 29.99
CA ARG A 640 -26.98 -12.77 30.30
C ARG A 640 -27.45 -11.41 30.78
N GLU A 641 -26.70 -10.76 31.67
CA GLU A 641 -27.01 -9.42 32.17
C GLU A 641 -26.98 -8.38 31.03
N ALA A 642 -25.95 -8.40 30.17
CA ALA A 642 -25.86 -7.50 29.02
C ALA A 642 -27.07 -7.63 28.08
N VAL A 643 -27.51 -8.86 27.78
CA VAL A 643 -28.70 -9.11 26.95
C VAL A 643 -29.98 -8.59 27.62
N ARG A 644 -30.16 -8.78 28.93
CA ARG A 644 -31.32 -8.22 29.65
C ARG A 644 -31.40 -6.71 29.52
N LEU A 645 -30.29 -6.00 29.73
CA LEU A 645 -30.22 -4.54 29.59
C LEU A 645 -30.49 -4.09 28.15
N ARG A 646 -29.85 -4.75 27.16
CA ARG A 646 -30.08 -4.41 25.74
C ARG A 646 -31.50 -4.72 25.28
N ARG A 647 -32.17 -5.72 25.84
CA ARG A 647 -33.57 -6.01 25.53
C ARG A 647 -34.49 -4.89 26.02
N ALA A 648 -34.33 -4.45 27.28
CA ALA A 648 -35.08 -3.31 27.81
C ALA A 648 -34.83 -2.03 27.00
N LEU A 649 -33.58 -1.77 26.60
CA LEU A 649 -33.23 -0.63 25.75
C LEU A 649 -33.85 -0.73 24.34
N ALA A 650 -33.84 -1.91 23.73
CA ALA A 650 -34.45 -2.13 22.42
C ALA A 650 -35.98 -2.05 22.47
N GLU A 651 -36.63 -2.41 23.57
CA GLU A 651 -38.07 -2.19 23.77
C GLU A 651 -38.40 -0.70 23.86
N ALA A 652 -37.59 0.08 24.59
CA ALA A 652 -37.78 1.52 24.72
C ALA A 652 -37.40 2.31 23.46
N SER A 653 -36.40 1.85 22.70
CA SER A 653 -35.90 2.51 21.49
C SER A 653 -35.37 1.47 20.47
N PRO A 654 -36.28 0.81 19.73
CA PRO A 654 -35.92 -0.30 18.84
C PRO A 654 -34.89 0.08 17.78
N VAL A 655 -35.06 1.23 17.12
CA VAL A 655 -34.17 1.69 16.05
C VAL A 655 -32.74 1.87 16.55
N ALA A 656 -32.56 2.42 17.75
CA ALA A 656 -31.25 2.72 18.31
C ALA A 656 -30.52 1.46 18.82
N TYR A 657 -31.23 0.53 19.47
CA TYR A 657 -30.57 -0.53 20.26
C TYR A 657 -30.74 -1.95 19.75
N THR A 658 -31.58 -2.21 18.74
CA THR A 658 -31.68 -3.53 18.11
C THR A 658 -30.33 -4.06 17.58
N PRO A 659 -29.47 -3.24 16.94
CA PRO A 659 -28.14 -3.71 16.50
C PRO A 659 -27.25 -4.20 17.65
N ASN A 660 -27.31 -3.50 18.80
CA ASN A 660 -26.52 -3.88 19.98
C ASN A 660 -27.10 -5.10 20.69
N LEU A 661 -28.42 -5.26 20.72
CA LEU A 661 -29.07 -6.47 21.24
C LEU A 661 -28.65 -7.70 20.43
N ALA A 662 -28.68 -7.62 19.10
CA ALA A 662 -28.23 -8.71 18.24
C ALA A 662 -26.76 -9.09 18.48
N THR A 663 -25.89 -8.10 18.72
CA THR A 663 -24.47 -8.33 19.07
C THR A 663 -24.33 -9.04 20.41
N SER A 664 -25.08 -8.61 21.42
CA SER A 664 -25.05 -9.22 22.76
C SER A 664 -25.59 -10.65 22.75
N LEU A 665 -26.64 -10.93 21.95
CA LEU A 665 -27.19 -12.28 21.76
C LEU A 665 -26.19 -13.24 21.09
N ASN A 666 -25.42 -12.77 20.12
CA ASN A 666 -24.34 -13.58 19.53
C ASN A 666 -23.25 -13.92 20.54
N ASN A 667 -22.85 -12.96 21.38
CA ASN A 667 -21.89 -13.21 22.46
C ASN A 667 -22.47 -14.20 23.48
N LEU A 668 -23.72 -14.03 23.88
CA LEU A 668 -24.42 -14.96 24.77
C LEU A 668 -24.47 -16.38 24.17
N ALA A 669 -24.79 -16.52 22.88
CA ALA A 669 -24.79 -17.82 22.20
C ALA A 669 -23.40 -18.49 22.23
N ASN A 670 -22.32 -17.70 22.15
CA ASN A 670 -20.95 -18.22 22.30
C ASN A 670 -20.70 -18.73 23.73
N ARG A 671 -21.05 -17.94 24.75
CA ARG A 671 -20.87 -18.32 26.16
C ARG A 671 -21.69 -19.54 26.55
N LEU A 672 -22.96 -19.60 26.16
CA LEU A 672 -23.84 -20.76 26.36
C LEU A 672 -23.24 -22.04 25.75
N SER A 673 -22.66 -21.93 24.54
CA SER A 673 -22.01 -23.08 23.93
C SER A 673 -20.71 -23.49 24.61
N GLU A 674 -19.95 -22.55 25.19
CA GLU A 674 -18.71 -22.85 25.93
C GLU A 674 -18.97 -23.64 27.22
N VAL A 675 -20.13 -23.41 27.86
CA VAL A 675 -20.57 -24.19 29.04
C VAL A 675 -21.39 -25.44 28.68
N GLY A 676 -21.70 -25.65 27.39
CA GLY A 676 -22.41 -26.84 26.91
C GLY A 676 -23.95 -26.72 26.86
N GLU A 677 -24.51 -25.54 27.11
CA GLU A 677 -25.96 -25.25 27.01
C GLU A 677 -26.38 -25.05 25.54
N ARG A 678 -26.27 -26.12 24.73
CA ARG A 678 -26.38 -26.07 23.27
C ARG A 678 -27.73 -25.59 22.75
N ASN A 679 -28.83 -25.92 23.42
CA ASN A 679 -30.17 -25.53 22.99
C ASN A 679 -30.45 -24.04 23.24
N GLU A 680 -30.07 -23.52 24.42
CA GLU A 680 -30.18 -22.08 24.70
C GLU A 680 -29.26 -21.28 23.78
N ALA A 681 -28.05 -21.79 23.50
CA ALA A 681 -27.14 -21.17 22.54
C ALA A 681 -27.76 -21.06 21.14
N LEU A 682 -28.48 -22.09 20.70
CA LEU A 682 -29.17 -22.10 19.42
C LEU A 682 -30.31 -21.06 19.38
N GLU A 683 -31.11 -20.96 20.45
CA GLU A 683 -32.20 -19.98 20.51
C GLU A 683 -31.69 -18.54 20.49
N ALA A 684 -30.63 -18.23 21.25
CA ALA A 684 -29.98 -16.92 21.20
C ALA A 684 -29.41 -16.59 19.81
N ALA A 685 -28.78 -17.56 19.14
CA ALA A 685 -28.27 -17.38 17.78
C ALA A 685 -29.39 -17.16 16.75
N ARG A 686 -30.52 -17.88 16.88
CA ARG A 686 -31.70 -17.69 16.03
C ARG A 686 -32.30 -16.30 16.22
N GLU A 687 -32.41 -15.82 17.45
CA GLU A 687 -32.88 -14.47 17.76
C GLU A 687 -31.95 -13.40 17.13
N ALA A 688 -30.63 -13.55 17.29
CA ALA A 688 -29.66 -12.63 16.70
C ALA A 688 -29.77 -12.55 15.16
N VAL A 689 -29.91 -13.69 14.48
CA VAL A 689 -30.10 -13.74 13.02
C VAL A 689 -31.41 -13.08 12.60
N ARG A 690 -32.53 -13.32 13.32
CA ARG A 690 -33.81 -12.65 13.01
C ARG A 690 -33.68 -11.13 13.07
N LEU A 691 -33.05 -10.60 14.13
CA LEU A 691 -32.84 -9.16 14.29
C LEU A 691 -31.91 -8.59 13.20
N ARG A 692 -30.79 -9.27 12.89
CA ARG A 692 -29.86 -8.84 11.84
C ARG A 692 -30.48 -8.91 10.44
N ARG A 693 -31.39 -9.85 10.19
CA ARG A 693 -32.11 -9.95 8.92
C ARG A 693 -33.03 -8.76 8.72
N ALA A 694 -33.85 -8.42 9.72
CA ALA A 694 -34.70 -7.23 9.67
C ALA A 694 -33.88 -5.93 9.48
N LEU A 695 -32.73 -5.81 10.16
CA LEU A 695 -31.81 -4.69 9.98
C LEU A 695 -31.20 -4.64 8.56
N ALA A 696 -30.79 -5.78 8.02
CA ALA A 696 -30.23 -5.85 6.66
C ALA A 696 -31.29 -5.60 5.58
N GLU A 697 -32.56 -5.94 5.81
CA GLU A 697 -33.66 -5.57 4.90
C GLU A 697 -33.88 -4.04 4.88
N ALA A 698 -33.80 -3.39 6.04
CA ALA A 698 -33.95 -1.94 6.15
C ALA A 698 -32.71 -1.15 5.68
N SER A 699 -31.52 -1.71 5.87
CA SER A 699 -30.24 -1.06 5.51
C SER A 699 -29.18 -2.12 5.12
N PRO A 700 -29.25 -2.64 3.88
CA PRO A 700 -28.39 -3.75 3.44
C PRO A 700 -26.89 -3.45 3.58
N ALA A 701 -26.45 -2.27 3.15
CA ALA A 701 -25.03 -1.87 3.18
C ALA A 701 -24.45 -1.89 4.61
N ALA A 702 -25.23 -1.45 5.61
CA ALA A 702 -24.77 -1.34 6.98
C ALA A 702 -24.73 -2.69 7.73
N TYR A 703 -25.65 -3.62 7.42
CA TYR A 703 -25.90 -4.78 8.30
C TYR A 703 -25.71 -6.15 7.67
N THR A 704 -25.52 -6.25 6.35
CA THR A 704 -25.23 -7.53 5.68
C THR A 704 -23.97 -8.23 6.23
N PRO A 705 -22.85 -7.54 6.52
CA PRO A 705 -21.66 -8.18 7.10
C PRO A 705 -21.95 -8.86 8.44
N ASN A 706 -22.72 -8.20 9.31
CA ASN A 706 -23.05 -8.74 10.61
C ASN A 706 -24.12 -9.85 10.55
N LEU A 707 -25.03 -9.80 9.56
CA LEU A 707 -25.95 -10.91 9.29
C LEU A 707 -25.15 -12.17 8.90
N ALA A 708 -24.18 -12.04 8.00
CA ALA A 708 -23.33 -13.17 7.61
C ALA A 708 -22.53 -13.74 8.79
N ALA A 709 -21.98 -12.88 9.67
CA ALA A 709 -21.32 -13.32 10.89
C ALA A 709 -22.27 -14.08 11.85
N SER A 710 -23.51 -13.59 12.01
CA SER A 710 -24.53 -14.24 12.85
C SER A 710 -24.97 -15.58 12.27
N LEU A 711 -25.11 -15.70 10.94
CA LEU A 711 -25.43 -16.94 10.25
C LEU A 711 -24.33 -18.01 10.41
N ASN A 712 -23.06 -17.62 10.39
CA ASN A 712 -21.95 -18.54 10.69
C ASN A 712 -22.03 -19.06 12.12
N ASN A 713 -22.34 -18.20 13.09
CA ASN A 713 -22.52 -18.61 14.49
C ASN A 713 -23.71 -19.57 14.59
N LEU A 714 -24.85 -19.23 13.97
CA LEU A 714 -26.03 -20.09 13.91
C LEU A 714 -25.72 -21.47 13.30
N ALA A 715 -24.96 -21.52 12.20
CA ALA A 715 -24.53 -22.78 11.58
C ALA A 715 -23.70 -23.65 12.55
N ASN A 716 -22.82 -23.03 13.33
CA ASN A 716 -22.06 -23.74 14.36
C ASN A 716 -22.96 -24.30 15.45
N ARG A 717 -23.95 -23.52 15.93
CA ARG A 717 -24.90 -23.96 16.97
C ARG A 717 -25.82 -25.08 16.47
N LEU A 718 -26.40 -24.94 15.27
CA LEU A 718 -27.20 -25.99 14.63
C LEU A 718 -26.43 -27.30 14.50
N SER A 719 -25.16 -27.23 14.06
CA SER A 719 -24.36 -28.44 13.98
C SER A 719 -24.04 -29.05 15.34
N ALA A 720 -23.89 -28.24 16.40
CA ALA A 720 -23.60 -28.74 17.75
C ALA A 720 -24.79 -29.51 18.35
N VAL A 721 -26.03 -29.16 17.98
CA VAL A 721 -27.24 -29.91 18.38
C VAL A 721 -27.60 -31.04 17.42
N GLY A 722 -26.86 -31.20 16.31
CA GLY A 722 -27.06 -32.29 15.35
C GLY A 722 -27.97 -31.95 14.16
N GLU A 723 -28.43 -30.70 14.04
CA GLU A 723 -29.27 -30.21 12.93
C GLU A 723 -28.43 -29.91 11.69
N ARG A 724 -27.85 -30.97 11.10
CA ARG A 724 -26.80 -30.85 10.07
C ARG A 724 -27.27 -30.17 8.78
N ASN A 725 -28.52 -30.37 8.37
CA ASN A 725 -29.06 -29.79 7.14
C ASN A 725 -29.35 -28.29 7.31
N GLU A 726 -29.99 -27.89 8.41
CA GLU A 726 -30.19 -26.46 8.72
C GLU A 726 -28.85 -25.74 8.89
N ALA A 727 -27.87 -26.40 9.52
CA ALA A 727 -26.52 -25.86 9.67
C ALA A 727 -25.84 -25.60 8.31
N LEU A 728 -26.03 -26.52 7.35
CA LEU A 728 -25.53 -26.37 5.99
C LEU A 728 -26.20 -25.20 5.27
N GLU A 729 -27.51 -25.03 5.39
CA GLU A 729 -28.23 -23.91 4.77
C GLU A 729 -27.81 -22.55 5.33
N ALA A 730 -27.65 -22.44 6.66
CA ALA A 730 -27.15 -21.22 7.29
C ALA A 730 -25.72 -20.88 6.83
N ALA A 731 -24.83 -21.88 6.73
CA ALA A 731 -23.46 -21.68 6.24
C ALA A 731 -23.44 -21.27 4.76
N ARG A 732 -24.32 -21.85 3.91
CA ARG A 732 -24.47 -21.46 2.51
C ARG A 732 -24.94 -20.01 2.38
N GLU A 733 -25.90 -19.59 3.19
CA GLU A 733 -26.36 -18.19 3.21
C GLU A 733 -25.25 -17.24 3.63
N ALA A 734 -24.49 -17.58 4.68
CA ALA A 734 -23.35 -16.78 5.12
C ALA A 734 -22.29 -16.62 4.00
N VAL A 735 -21.95 -17.71 3.31
CA VAL A 735 -21.01 -17.68 2.17
C VAL A 735 -21.55 -16.86 1.02
N ARG A 736 -22.84 -16.96 0.66
CA ARG A 736 -23.45 -16.13 -0.40
C ARG A 736 -23.33 -14.64 -0.08
N LEU A 737 -23.67 -14.24 1.15
CA LEU A 737 -23.55 -12.85 1.59
C LEU A 737 -22.08 -12.39 1.60
N ARG A 738 -21.16 -13.23 2.11
CA ARG A 738 -19.72 -12.92 2.11
C ARG A 738 -19.11 -12.89 0.72
N ARG A 739 -19.64 -13.64 -0.26
CA ARG A 739 -19.22 -13.54 -1.66
C ARG A 739 -19.63 -12.20 -2.25
N VAL A 740 -20.88 -11.78 -2.09
CA VAL A 740 -21.33 -10.44 -2.55
C VAL A 740 -20.49 -9.34 -1.89
N LEU A 741 -20.22 -9.48 -0.58
CA LEU A 741 -19.36 -8.53 0.12
C LEU A 741 -17.90 -8.58 -0.34
N ALA A 742 -17.33 -9.75 -0.59
CA ALA A 742 -15.95 -9.89 -1.07
C ALA A 742 -15.80 -9.55 -2.56
N GLU A 743 -16.87 -9.65 -3.35
CA GLU A 743 -16.91 -9.14 -4.73
C GLU A 743 -16.90 -7.62 -4.74
N ALA A 744 -17.60 -6.98 -3.79
CA ALA A 744 -17.51 -5.53 -3.56
C ALA A 744 -16.13 -5.17 -2.99
N SER A 745 -15.78 -5.66 -1.80
CA SER A 745 -14.56 -5.28 -1.07
C SER A 745 -13.75 -6.54 -0.68
N PRO A 746 -12.89 -7.06 -1.59
CA PRO A 746 -12.14 -8.28 -1.39
C PRO A 746 -11.29 -8.33 -0.13
N ALA A 747 -10.46 -7.36 0.26
CA ALA A 747 -9.62 -7.61 1.43
C ALA A 747 -10.34 -7.41 2.77
N ALA A 748 -11.35 -6.53 2.84
CA ALA A 748 -12.22 -6.42 4.02
C ALA A 748 -12.94 -7.75 4.32
N TYR A 749 -13.35 -8.46 3.27
CA TYR A 749 -14.24 -9.60 3.38
C TYR A 749 -13.67 -10.95 2.92
N ALA A 750 -12.50 -11.02 2.30
CA ALA A 750 -11.82 -12.27 1.95
C ALA A 750 -11.42 -13.09 3.18
N PRO A 751 -10.85 -12.52 4.27
CA PRO A 751 -10.59 -13.30 5.48
C PRO A 751 -11.87 -13.90 6.05
N ASN A 752 -12.94 -13.11 6.00
CA ASN A 752 -14.26 -13.50 6.47
C ASN A 752 -14.95 -14.54 5.55
N LEU A 753 -14.76 -14.42 4.23
CA LEU A 753 -15.25 -15.37 3.23
C LEU A 753 -14.50 -16.69 3.36
N ALA A 754 -13.17 -16.66 3.48
CA ALA A 754 -12.33 -17.83 3.72
C ALA A 754 -12.76 -18.56 5.01
N MET A 755 -13.00 -17.82 6.09
CA MET A 755 -13.55 -18.38 7.33
C MET A 755 -14.93 -19.02 7.11
N SER A 756 -15.81 -18.36 6.35
CA SER A 756 -17.17 -18.86 6.08
C SER A 756 -17.15 -20.10 5.19
N LEU A 757 -16.26 -20.15 4.20
CA LEU A 757 -16.02 -21.30 3.33
C LEU A 757 -15.44 -22.48 4.12
N ASN A 758 -14.53 -22.22 5.06
CA ASN A 758 -14.03 -23.26 5.96
C ASN A 758 -15.14 -23.82 6.85
N ASN A 759 -16.03 -22.95 7.37
CA ASN A 759 -17.21 -23.41 8.09
C ASN A 759 -18.14 -24.23 7.18
N LEU A 760 -18.40 -23.77 5.96
CA LEU A 760 -19.20 -24.48 4.97
C LEU A 760 -18.60 -25.86 4.62
N ALA A 761 -17.29 -25.96 4.47
CA ALA A 761 -16.58 -27.22 4.24
C ALA A 761 -16.82 -28.21 5.39
N ASN A 762 -16.74 -27.74 6.64
CA ASN A 762 -17.07 -28.56 7.81
C ASN A 762 -18.54 -29.04 7.79
N ARG A 763 -19.49 -28.19 7.37
CA ARG A 763 -20.90 -28.59 7.23
C ARG A 763 -21.11 -29.60 6.12
N PHE A 764 -20.48 -29.44 4.96
CA PHE A 764 -20.51 -30.44 3.89
C PHE A 764 -19.96 -31.80 4.34
N SER A 765 -18.84 -31.80 5.08
CA SER A 765 -18.28 -33.01 5.65
C SER A 765 -19.25 -33.68 6.65
N ALA A 766 -19.92 -32.88 7.50
CA ALA A 766 -20.88 -33.38 8.47
C ALA A 766 -22.10 -34.08 7.83
N VAL A 767 -22.56 -33.62 6.65
CA VAL A 767 -23.63 -34.29 5.88
C VAL A 767 -23.11 -35.38 4.92
N GLY A 768 -21.80 -35.69 4.96
CA GLY A 768 -21.19 -36.74 4.15
C GLY A 768 -20.81 -36.36 2.72
N ASN A 769 -20.97 -35.09 2.33
CA ASN A 769 -20.59 -34.61 0.99
C ASN A 769 -19.11 -34.19 0.96
N ARG A 770 -18.22 -35.18 0.84
CA ARG A 770 -16.76 -34.96 0.88
C ARG A 770 -16.22 -34.15 -0.30
N ASN A 771 -16.83 -34.27 -1.48
CA ASN A 771 -16.37 -33.53 -2.66
C ASN A 771 -16.63 -32.03 -2.51
N ALA A 772 -17.86 -31.63 -2.15
CA ALA A 772 -18.17 -30.23 -1.90
C ALA A 772 -17.40 -29.65 -0.69
N ALA A 773 -17.12 -30.48 0.33
CA ALA A 773 -16.26 -30.09 1.43
C ALA A 773 -14.83 -29.76 0.98
N LEU A 774 -14.25 -30.60 0.12
CA LEU A 774 -12.91 -30.40 -0.43
C LEU A 774 -12.84 -29.15 -1.32
N GLU A 775 -13.85 -28.92 -2.15
CA GLU A 775 -13.95 -27.71 -2.99
C GLU A 775 -13.97 -26.43 -2.14
N ALA A 776 -14.88 -26.35 -1.17
CA ALA A 776 -14.97 -25.18 -0.28
C ALA A 776 -13.69 -24.97 0.55
N ALA A 777 -13.04 -26.05 1.01
CA ALA A 777 -11.78 -25.96 1.74
C ALA A 777 -10.62 -25.47 0.86
N ARG A 778 -10.56 -25.89 -0.41
CA ARG A 778 -9.55 -25.42 -1.38
C ARG A 778 -9.70 -23.92 -1.65
N GLU A 779 -10.93 -23.47 -1.90
CA GLU A 779 -11.24 -22.04 -2.10
C GLU A 779 -10.82 -21.22 -0.87
N ALA A 780 -11.12 -21.70 0.34
CA ALA A 780 -10.68 -21.03 1.57
C ALA A 780 -9.15 -20.95 1.70
N VAL A 781 -8.43 -22.03 1.36
CA VAL A 781 -6.96 -22.06 1.39
C VAL A 781 -6.35 -21.12 0.36
N GLU A 782 -6.91 -21.03 -0.84
CA GLU A 782 -6.46 -20.10 -1.88
C GLU A 782 -6.62 -18.64 -1.42
N LEU A 783 -7.75 -18.30 -0.80
CA LEU A 783 -7.96 -16.98 -0.20
C LEU A 783 -6.95 -16.70 0.93
N TYR A 784 -6.74 -17.65 1.86
CA TYR A 784 -5.75 -17.48 2.93
C TYR A 784 -4.31 -17.36 2.42
N ARG A 785 -3.95 -18.08 1.35
CA ARG A 785 -2.63 -17.91 0.70
C ARG A 785 -2.50 -16.53 0.08
N GLY A 786 -3.52 -16.04 -0.63
CA GLY A 786 -3.53 -14.68 -1.15
C GLY A 786 -3.34 -13.63 -0.06
N LEU A 787 -4.01 -13.80 1.09
CA LEU A 787 -3.87 -12.91 2.25
C LEU A 787 -2.47 -12.98 2.88
N ALA A 788 -1.91 -14.17 3.06
CA ALA A 788 -0.58 -14.36 3.65
C ALA A 788 0.56 -13.90 2.73
N GLU A 789 0.34 -13.87 1.41
CA GLU A 789 1.28 -13.27 0.45
C GLU A 789 1.16 -11.75 0.37
N ALA A 790 0.06 -11.19 0.87
CA ALA A 790 -0.19 -9.75 0.96
C ALA A 790 0.19 -9.15 2.33
N SER A 791 0.37 -9.99 3.36
CA SER A 791 0.87 -9.63 4.71
C SER A 791 2.39 -9.75 4.77
#